data_AF-E6ZZU3-F1
#
_entry.id   AF-E6ZZU3-F1
#
_cell.length_a   1.000
_cell.length_b   1.000
_cell.length_c   1.000
_cell.angle_alpha   90.00
_cell.angle_beta   90.00
_cell.angle_gamma   90.00
#
_symmetry.space_group_name_H-M   'P 1'
#
loop_
_entity.id
_entity.type
_entity.pdbx_description
1 polymer ?
#
loop_
_entity_poly.entity_id
_entity_poly.type
_entity_poly.pdbx_seq_one_letter_code
_entity_poly.pdbx_strand_id
1 'polypeptide(L)'
;MRLPVYKSLVALLPALAAVAAQDTSSASAPSTSTGMVSSLASSASSAASSSSITTSSSSVTSSSASSSVNPLTEKPPAAVPSATTTPTAFIPTGPLPPEQELCTSPIYCPGPLLQAVQLAGIFKDSKTFVDKATSKPESVVVDNFNQLGGGNASNITYDELIQFVDDNFVAEGVELVPADLGSEFVTDPEFLRGVEDEVVRDWLKQVHSYWELLARTTNSSSPSGVQCDGCVSSFIPFNESRVFVVPGGRFRELYYWDTFFVIEGLITSQLQSVVKAILENFGDLIDRLGFIPNGNRVYYENRSQPPFFTLMIDKYIQAYNDTSVLQRFLPLLEREMSYWKTNRTIEFTSPFTNTTHNITHYKVDTSAPRPESYLEDYKTVQNASQSGLELNDTQRATLYSDIASGAESGSDYSAARWSKRPTINLTDTIPAQRFLNTAAQLPVDLNAILFACEQKLSAFYKISGNGTQANATRANYWAQQAQARKEAILDVFWDPSKKFFYDFNTTLGERAPFFTPAGFFPLWAQILPQEFVNESISLDQRRQNLQGVFSGLRYIIDRFNGTLPASLVTTGQQWDFANAWPPHTYIALEALRNLPDMLAAGPQLPAENGTFALIPTVNGTNQLGQTEDSLPVQGFENEPGSSINETLAGATDPNNASVELHPSLNTGNNTSGESWRDELVRELANRYVASALCSWRATGGKLNTTDPAFQPVPDATLTANGLNASTAIGNMFEKFNASDINAAGSGGEYTVQTGFGWTNGVAIWLGGQLGANLTRPECPPVIAQNVTADEE
;
A
#
# COMPACT_ATOMS: atom_id res chain seq x y z
N MET A 1 -29.95 24.75 11.35
CA MET A 1 -30.48 24.65 12.73
C MET A 1 -30.22 23.23 13.19
N ARG A 2 -29.17 22.92 13.98
CA ARG A 2 -28.98 23.12 15.43
C ARG A 2 -29.80 22.18 16.36
N LEU A 3 -29.08 21.20 16.92
CA LEU A 3 -29.09 20.71 18.32
C LEU A 3 -30.10 19.60 18.77
N PRO A 4 -29.78 18.84 19.85
CA PRO A 4 -29.89 17.37 19.88
C PRO A 4 -30.47 16.81 21.21
N VAL A 5 -30.21 15.53 21.53
CA VAL A 5 -30.27 15.00 22.92
C VAL A 5 -29.09 14.04 23.21
N TYR A 6 -28.47 14.18 24.38
CA TYR A 6 -27.44 13.28 24.93
C TYR A 6 -27.63 13.20 26.47
N LYS A 7 -27.17 12.10 27.10
CA LYS A 7 -26.94 11.91 28.56
C LYS A 7 -28.22 11.79 29.45
N SER A 8 -28.30 10.96 30.51
CA SER A 8 -27.37 10.03 31.19
C SER A 8 -28.16 9.01 32.05
N LEU A 9 -27.60 7.84 32.41
CA LEU A 9 -27.35 7.38 33.81
C LEU A 9 -26.88 5.92 33.92
N VAL A 10 -26.44 5.52 35.13
CA VAL A 10 -25.49 4.42 35.40
C VAL A 10 -25.98 3.47 36.52
N ALA A 11 -25.74 2.16 36.31
CA ALA A 11 -25.53 1.05 37.27
C ALA A 11 -26.70 0.30 37.99
N LEU A 12 -26.41 -1.02 38.16
CA LEU A 12 -26.86 -2.03 39.14
C LEU A 12 -28.03 -3.02 38.81
N LEU A 13 -27.71 -4.30 39.06
CA LEU A 13 -28.47 -5.57 38.96
C LEU A 13 -28.90 -6.05 40.39
N PRO A 14 -29.54 -7.23 40.61
CA PRO A 14 -30.64 -7.93 39.91
C PRO A 14 -31.75 -8.48 40.88
N ALA A 15 -32.88 -9.02 40.37
CA ALA A 15 -33.73 -9.99 41.10
C ALA A 15 -34.71 -10.77 40.17
N LEU A 16 -35.14 -11.97 40.60
CA LEU A 16 -36.04 -12.90 39.88
C LEU A 16 -37.54 -12.68 40.19
N ALA A 17 -38.45 -13.10 39.27
CA ALA A 17 -39.44 -14.19 39.49
C ALA A 17 -40.76 -14.11 38.66
N ALA A 18 -40.80 -14.85 37.55
CA ALA A 18 -41.81 -15.84 37.11
C ALA A 18 -43.37 -15.69 37.27
N VAL A 19 -44.07 -16.23 36.25
CA VAL A 19 -45.31 -17.10 36.26
C VAL A 19 -46.55 -16.60 35.47
N ALA A 20 -46.95 -17.42 34.45
CA ALA A 20 -48.31 -17.68 33.89
C ALA A 20 -49.09 -16.57 33.12
N ALA A 21 -49.95 -16.86 32.13
CA ALA A 21 -50.22 -18.09 31.34
C ALA A 21 -51.16 -17.81 30.13
N GLN A 22 -51.17 -18.74 29.14
CA GLN A 22 -52.31 -19.13 28.25
C GLN A 22 -52.86 -18.09 27.21
N ASP A 23 -53.43 -18.47 26.05
CA ASP A 23 -53.77 -19.81 25.51
C ASP A 23 -53.94 -19.89 23.96
N THR A 24 -53.95 -21.14 23.42
CA THR A 24 -54.64 -21.63 22.19
C THR A 24 -54.46 -20.93 20.81
N SER A 25 -53.81 -21.55 19.80
CA SER A 25 -54.39 -22.49 18.78
C SER A 25 -54.53 -21.83 17.38
N SER A 26 -54.49 -22.47 16.20
CA SER A 26 -54.40 -23.89 15.77
C SER A 26 -53.93 -24.02 14.30
N ALA A 27 -53.35 -25.18 13.91
CA ALA A 27 -53.54 -25.98 12.66
C ALA A 27 -53.76 -25.30 11.26
N SER A 28 -53.34 -25.84 10.10
CA SER A 28 -52.74 -27.14 9.70
C SER A 28 -52.27 -27.12 8.23
N ALA A 29 -51.29 -27.96 7.86
CA ALA A 29 -51.03 -28.40 6.47
C ALA A 29 -51.71 -29.75 6.17
N PRO A 30 -52.03 -30.08 4.89
CA PRO A 30 -51.34 -31.19 4.17
C PRO A 30 -51.30 -31.00 2.62
N SER A 31 -50.79 -31.90 1.76
CA SER A 31 -49.51 -32.67 1.70
C SER A 31 -49.42 -33.45 0.36
N THR A 32 -48.21 -33.78 -0.15
CA THR A 32 -47.89 -34.92 -1.10
C THR A 32 -48.58 -34.98 -2.50
N SER A 33 -48.05 -35.59 -3.58
CA SER A 33 -46.73 -36.16 -3.96
C SER A 33 -46.69 -36.54 -5.46
N THR A 34 -45.49 -36.91 -5.97
CA THR A 34 -45.21 -37.89 -7.06
C THR A 34 -45.70 -37.69 -8.52
N GLY A 35 -44.75 -37.74 -9.46
CA GLY A 35 -44.93 -38.00 -10.89
C GLY A 35 -43.56 -38.18 -11.58
N MET A 36 -43.38 -39.17 -12.47
CA MET A 36 -42.06 -39.68 -12.89
C MET A 36 -41.99 -39.97 -14.40
N VAL A 37 -40.79 -39.90 -14.98
CA VAL A 37 -40.35 -40.49 -16.27
C VAL A 37 -40.91 -39.92 -17.60
N SER A 38 -40.03 -39.38 -18.45
CA SER A 38 -39.67 -40.01 -19.74
C SER A 38 -38.53 -39.28 -20.47
N SER A 39 -37.79 -40.06 -21.26
CA SER A 39 -36.61 -39.67 -22.04
C SER A 39 -36.95 -39.36 -23.49
N LEU A 40 -36.07 -38.62 -24.19
CA LEU A 40 -35.67 -38.94 -25.57
C LEU A 40 -34.38 -38.18 -25.94
N ALA A 41 -33.50 -38.85 -26.67
CA ALA A 41 -32.23 -38.31 -27.14
C ALA A 41 -32.31 -37.91 -28.61
N SER A 42 -31.42 -37.01 -29.06
CA SER A 42 -30.97 -37.01 -30.45
C SER A 42 -29.51 -36.55 -30.54
N SER A 43 -28.73 -37.27 -31.34
CA SER A 43 -27.31 -37.05 -31.59
C SER A 43 -27.12 -36.70 -33.07
N ALA A 44 -26.20 -35.79 -33.37
CA ALA A 44 -25.66 -35.65 -34.73
C ALA A 44 -24.19 -35.22 -34.65
N SER A 45 -23.34 -35.85 -35.47
CA SER A 45 -21.90 -35.66 -35.50
C SER A 45 -21.35 -35.71 -36.93
N SER A 46 -20.41 -34.81 -37.23
CA SER A 46 -19.50 -34.81 -38.40
C SER A 46 -18.49 -33.68 -38.16
N ALA A 47 -17.18 -33.88 -37.97
CA ALA A 47 -16.18 -34.50 -38.85
C ALA A 47 -16.11 -33.83 -40.25
N ALA A 48 -14.96 -33.55 -40.87
CA ALA A 48 -13.56 -33.39 -40.44
C ALA A 48 -12.77 -32.91 -41.67
N SER A 49 -11.73 -32.07 -41.53
CA SER A 49 -10.73 -31.89 -42.60
C SER A 49 -9.42 -31.30 -42.10
N SER A 50 -8.33 -32.02 -42.33
CA SER A 50 -6.95 -31.63 -42.04
C SER A 50 -6.25 -31.06 -43.27
N SER A 51 -5.35 -30.08 -43.10
CA SER A 51 -4.29 -29.79 -44.07
C SER A 51 -3.07 -29.17 -43.40
N SER A 52 -1.94 -29.87 -43.45
CA SER A 52 -0.62 -29.43 -42.98
C SER A 52 0.19 -28.79 -44.13
N ILE A 53 0.77 -27.61 -43.91
CA ILE A 53 1.89 -27.11 -44.72
C ILE A 53 2.93 -26.48 -43.79
N THR A 54 4.16 -26.93 -43.89
CA THR A 54 5.36 -26.30 -43.32
C THR A 54 5.97 -25.33 -44.33
N THR A 55 6.43 -24.15 -43.88
CA THR A 55 7.77 -23.61 -44.19
C THR A 55 8.01 -22.27 -43.50
N SER A 56 9.29 -22.02 -43.22
CA SER A 56 9.85 -20.86 -42.54
C SER A 56 9.94 -19.60 -43.40
N SER A 57 9.71 -18.43 -42.78
CA SER A 57 10.53 -17.23 -43.03
C SER A 57 10.47 -16.28 -41.84
N SER A 58 11.62 -15.77 -41.43
CA SER A 58 11.80 -14.89 -40.27
C SER A 58 11.63 -13.42 -40.64
N SER A 59 10.89 -12.67 -39.82
CA SER A 59 10.93 -11.21 -39.78
C SER A 59 10.75 -10.75 -38.33
N VAL A 60 11.86 -10.46 -37.65
CA VAL A 60 11.84 -9.91 -36.30
C VAL A 60 11.32 -8.48 -36.37
N THR A 61 10.16 -8.23 -35.79
CA THR A 61 9.66 -6.88 -35.48
C THR A 61 9.52 -6.79 -33.98
N SER A 62 10.34 -5.94 -33.36
CA SER A 62 10.33 -5.65 -31.93
C SER A 62 9.12 -4.76 -31.57
N SER A 63 7.94 -5.36 -31.50
CA SER A 63 6.76 -4.70 -30.91
C SER A 63 6.81 -4.84 -29.40
N SER A 64 6.89 -3.72 -28.68
CA SER A 64 6.54 -3.67 -27.26
C SER A 64 5.09 -4.09 -27.09
N ALA A 65 4.87 -5.29 -26.55
CA ALA A 65 3.55 -5.89 -26.42
C ALA A 65 2.77 -5.25 -25.25
N SER A 66 2.31 -4.00 -25.46
CA SER A 66 1.17 -3.50 -24.70
C SER A 66 -0.07 -4.27 -25.16
N SER A 67 -0.66 -5.06 -24.26
CA SER A 67 -1.86 -5.84 -24.54
C SER A 67 -3.01 -4.90 -24.90
N SER A 68 -3.57 -5.03 -26.10
CA SER A 68 -4.61 -4.15 -26.66
C SER A 68 -6.00 -4.40 -26.08
N VAL A 69 -6.11 -4.42 -24.76
CA VAL A 69 -7.40 -4.54 -24.05
C VAL A 69 -7.98 -3.15 -23.89
N ASN A 70 -9.21 -2.94 -24.35
CA ASN A 70 -9.98 -1.76 -24.01
C ASN A 70 -10.66 -2.00 -22.64
N PRO A 71 -10.21 -1.38 -21.53
CA PRO A 71 -10.68 -1.75 -20.20
C PRO A 71 -12.13 -1.32 -19.92
N LEU A 72 -12.74 -0.54 -20.81
CA LEU A 72 -14.17 -0.18 -20.75
C LEU A 72 -15.09 -1.26 -21.35
N THR A 73 -14.54 -2.31 -21.98
CA THR A 73 -15.34 -3.37 -22.62
C THR A 73 -14.84 -4.80 -22.37
N GLU A 74 -13.55 -4.99 -22.02
CA GLU A 74 -12.97 -6.30 -21.76
C GLU A 74 -12.15 -6.29 -20.46
N LYS A 75 -12.38 -7.27 -19.57
CA LYS A 75 -11.54 -7.45 -18.38
C LYS A 75 -10.16 -7.92 -18.83
N PRO A 76 -9.06 -7.25 -18.43
CA PRO A 76 -7.72 -7.62 -18.88
C PRO A 76 -7.38 -9.07 -18.48
N PRO A 77 -6.68 -9.81 -19.35
CA PRO A 77 -6.30 -11.19 -19.06
C PRO A 77 -5.37 -11.20 -17.84
N ALA A 78 -5.57 -12.19 -16.98
CA ALA A 78 -4.78 -12.36 -15.77
C ALA A 78 -3.29 -12.64 -16.05
N ALA A 79 -3.02 -13.30 -17.19
CA ALA A 79 -1.68 -13.63 -17.66
C ALA A 79 -1.36 -12.90 -18.97
N VAL A 80 -0.23 -12.20 -18.98
CA VAL A 80 0.43 -11.65 -20.18
C VAL A 80 1.92 -11.94 -20.01
N PRO A 81 2.56 -12.69 -20.92
CA PRO A 81 3.98 -13.01 -20.81
C PRO A 81 4.85 -11.75 -20.96
N SER A 82 5.75 -11.53 -20.01
CA SER A 82 6.79 -10.50 -20.11
C SER A 82 7.86 -10.89 -21.12
N ALA A 83 8.40 -9.90 -21.86
CA ALA A 83 9.46 -10.12 -22.83
C ALA A 83 10.80 -10.46 -22.16
N THR A 84 11.58 -11.33 -22.81
CA THR A 84 12.97 -11.62 -22.44
C THR A 84 13.92 -10.51 -22.86
N THR A 85 15.06 -10.41 -22.18
CA THR A 85 16.14 -9.44 -22.45
C THR A 85 17.20 -10.00 -23.42
N THR A 86 18.07 -9.13 -23.91
CA THR A 86 19.21 -9.52 -24.75
C THR A 86 20.36 -10.10 -23.90
N PRO A 87 20.97 -11.23 -24.29
CA PRO A 87 22.01 -11.91 -23.49
C PRO A 87 23.18 -11.04 -23.05
N THR A 88 23.72 -11.35 -21.87
CA THR A 88 25.15 -11.11 -21.57
C THR A 88 25.96 -12.39 -21.88
N ALA A 89 27.23 -12.25 -22.25
CA ALA A 89 28.01 -13.35 -22.82
C ALA A 89 28.33 -14.52 -21.86
N PHE A 90 28.13 -14.34 -20.55
CA PHE A 90 28.34 -15.34 -19.51
C PHE A 90 27.33 -15.13 -18.37
N ILE A 91 26.78 -16.20 -17.82
CA ILE A 91 25.97 -16.14 -16.59
C ILE A 91 26.90 -15.78 -15.42
N PRO A 92 26.65 -14.70 -14.67
CA PRO A 92 27.46 -14.32 -13.52
C PRO A 92 27.46 -15.41 -12.43
N THR A 93 28.64 -15.91 -12.06
CA THR A 93 28.82 -16.84 -10.95
C THR A 93 28.96 -16.11 -9.61
N GLY A 94 28.33 -16.64 -8.56
CA GLY A 94 28.50 -16.20 -7.18
C GLY A 94 28.52 -17.37 -6.20
N PRO A 95 28.86 -17.14 -4.92
CA PRO A 95 28.57 -18.14 -3.88
C PRO A 95 27.07 -18.43 -3.86
N LEU A 96 26.70 -19.69 -3.64
CA LEU A 96 25.30 -20.07 -3.43
C LEU A 96 24.76 -19.40 -2.15
N PRO A 97 23.49 -18.95 -2.13
CA PRO A 97 22.88 -18.48 -0.89
C PRO A 97 22.83 -19.62 0.14
N PRO A 98 22.95 -19.31 1.44
CA PRO A 98 22.67 -20.29 2.48
C PRO A 98 21.19 -20.74 2.43
N GLU A 99 20.92 -21.95 2.92
CA GLU A 99 19.56 -22.46 3.10
C GLU A 99 18.74 -21.54 4.04
N GLN A 100 17.47 -21.29 3.72
CA GLN A 100 16.58 -20.43 4.51
C GLN A 100 15.53 -21.29 5.22
N GLU A 101 15.25 -20.99 6.50
CA GLU A 101 14.40 -21.82 7.36
C GLU A 101 12.92 -21.86 6.92
N LEU A 102 12.38 -20.72 6.46
CA LEU A 102 10.96 -20.58 6.13
C LEU A 102 10.66 -20.73 4.63
N CYS A 103 11.49 -20.17 3.76
CA CYS A 103 11.32 -20.28 2.31
C CYS A 103 12.13 -21.48 1.79
N THR A 104 11.47 -22.61 1.55
CA THR A 104 12.12 -23.90 1.27
C THR A 104 11.87 -24.48 -0.14
N SER A 105 11.14 -23.79 -1.02
CA SER A 105 10.89 -24.26 -2.39
C SER A 105 12.21 -24.35 -3.20
N PRO A 106 12.51 -25.48 -3.87
CA PRO A 106 13.70 -25.64 -4.69
C PRO A 106 13.70 -24.76 -5.97
N ILE A 107 12.55 -24.16 -6.31
CA ILE A 107 12.37 -23.29 -7.48
C ILE A 107 12.26 -21.82 -7.08
N TYR A 108 11.38 -21.50 -6.11
CA TYR A 108 10.97 -20.12 -5.82
C TYR A 108 11.67 -19.48 -4.60
N CYS A 109 12.54 -20.21 -3.90
CA CYS A 109 13.31 -19.72 -2.76
C CYS A 109 14.82 -19.68 -3.07
N PRO A 110 15.64 -18.99 -2.25
CA PRO A 110 17.08 -18.86 -2.51
C PRO A 110 17.78 -20.22 -2.61
N GLY A 111 18.32 -20.51 -3.79
CA GLY A 111 18.96 -21.78 -4.12
C GLY A 111 19.55 -21.79 -5.54
N PRO A 112 20.16 -22.89 -5.98
CA PRO A 112 20.94 -22.94 -7.23
C PRO A 112 20.13 -22.61 -8.49
N LEU A 113 18.87 -23.07 -8.57
CA LEU A 113 17.97 -22.83 -9.71
C LEU A 113 17.61 -21.34 -9.81
N LEU A 114 17.06 -20.78 -8.72
CA LEU A 114 16.68 -19.38 -8.67
C LEU A 114 17.88 -18.46 -8.95
N GLN A 115 19.05 -18.75 -8.36
CA GLN A 115 20.25 -17.95 -8.60
C GLN A 115 20.68 -17.98 -10.07
N ALA A 116 20.71 -19.16 -10.71
CA ALA A 116 21.14 -19.27 -12.09
C ALA A 116 20.23 -18.44 -13.03
N VAL A 117 18.90 -18.54 -12.84
CA VAL A 117 17.93 -17.80 -13.65
C VAL A 117 17.99 -16.29 -13.40
N GLN A 118 18.03 -15.86 -12.13
CA GLN A 118 18.01 -14.44 -11.78
C GLN A 118 19.32 -13.73 -12.12
N LEU A 119 20.48 -14.38 -11.93
CA LEU A 119 21.77 -13.79 -12.30
C LEU A 119 21.99 -13.72 -13.81
N ALA A 120 21.38 -14.63 -14.59
CA ALA A 120 21.36 -14.51 -16.05
C ALA A 120 20.58 -13.27 -16.53
N GLY A 121 19.64 -12.74 -15.72
CA GLY A 121 18.91 -11.52 -16.02
C GLY A 121 17.95 -11.64 -17.21
N ILE A 122 17.41 -12.85 -17.46
CA ILE A 122 16.58 -13.18 -18.62
C ILE A 122 15.29 -12.32 -18.75
N PHE A 123 14.84 -11.75 -17.64
CA PHE A 123 13.72 -10.80 -17.58
C PHE A 123 14.20 -9.47 -17.00
N LYS A 124 13.58 -8.36 -17.40
CA LYS A 124 13.92 -7.01 -16.88
C LYS A 124 13.57 -6.83 -15.39
N ASP A 125 12.57 -7.58 -14.91
CA ASP A 125 12.08 -7.54 -13.53
C ASP A 125 12.25 -8.92 -12.90
N SER A 126 13.04 -9.03 -11.82
CA SER A 126 13.27 -10.26 -11.05
C SER A 126 11.97 -10.96 -10.61
N LYS A 127 10.88 -10.23 -10.35
CA LYS A 127 9.58 -10.83 -9.95
C LYS A 127 8.97 -11.68 -11.06
N THR A 128 9.31 -11.40 -12.32
CA THR A 128 8.76 -12.11 -13.50
C THR A 128 8.92 -13.62 -13.36
N PHE A 129 10.14 -14.10 -13.05
CA PHE A 129 10.41 -15.54 -12.98
C PHE A 129 9.71 -16.22 -11.80
N VAL A 130 9.72 -15.58 -10.62
CA VAL A 130 9.10 -16.16 -9.42
C VAL A 130 7.58 -16.15 -9.46
N ASP A 131 6.95 -15.39 -10.36
CA ASP A 131 5.50 -15.45 -10.65
C ASP A 131 5.11 -16.54 -11.67
N LYS A 132 6.06 -17.24 -12.32
CA LYS A 132 5.74 -18.25 -13.36
C LYS A 132 5.43 -19.60 -12.72
N ALA A 133 4.25 -20.15 -13.00
CA ALA A 133 3.94 -21.53 -12.62
C ALA A 133 4.71 -22.54 -13.50
N THR A 134 4.94 -23.75 -13.00
CA THR A 134 5.60 -24.81 -13.78
C THR A 134 4.65 -25.44 -14.81
N SER A 135 5.17 -25.78 -15.98
CA SER A 135 4.47 -26.56 -17.02
C SER A 135 4.60 -28.08 -16.83
N LYS A 136 5.48 -28.51 -15.91
CA LYS A 136 5.82 -29.90 -15.55
C LYS A 136 5.86 -30.06 -14.02
N PRO A 137 5.80 -31.30 -13.50
CA PRO A 137 5.88 -31.54 -12.06
C PRO A 137 7.17 -30.99 -11.44
N GLU A 138 7.14 -30.50 -10.21
CA GLU A 138 8.29 -29.85 -9.55
C GLU A 138 9.58 -30.69 -9.63
N SER A 139 9.48 -31.99 -9.35
CA SER A 139 10.61 -32.93 -9.45
C SER A 139 11.20 -33.02 -10.86
N VAL A 140 10.37 -32.99 -11.91
CA VAL A 140 10.81 -33.02 -13.30
C VAL A 140 11.50 -31.71 -13.69
N VAL A 141 11.02 -30.57 -13.20
CA VAL A 141 11.67 -29.26 -13.42
C VAL A 141 13.05 -29.21 -12.75
N VAL A 142 13.15 -29.68 -11.51
CA VAL A 142 14.42 -29.79 -10.77
C VAL A 142 15.39 -30.78 -11.45
N ASP A 143 14.90 -31.94 -11.91
CA ASP A 143 15.72 -32.91 -12.64
C ASP A 143 16.22 -32.38 -14.00
N ASN A 144 15.40 -31.60 -14.71
CA ASN A 144 15.81 -30.94 -15.95
C ASN A 144 16.89 -29.88 -15.69
N PHE A 145 16.78 -29.10 -14.60
CA PHE A 145 17.82 -28.14 -14.19
C PHE A 145 19.13 -28.84 -13.76
N ASN A 146 19.03 -29.96 -13.06
CA ASN A 146 20.18 -30.78 -12.67
C ASN A 146 20.91 -31.34 -13.90
N GLN A 147 20.18 -31.79 -14.92
CA GLN A 147 20.75 -32.24 -16.20
C GLN A 147 21.46 -31.13 -16.97
N LEU A 148 20.98 -29.88 -16.86
CA LEU A 148 21.63 -28.72 -17.47
C LEU A 148 22.97 -28.37 -16.82
N GLY A 149 23.14 -28.67 -15.52
CA GLY A 149 24.38 -28.40 -14.79
C GLY A 149 24.20 -28.10 -13.31
N GLY A 150 22.96 -28.11 -12.79
CA GLY A 150 22.68 -28.03 -11.34
C GLY A 150 23.18 -26.74 -10.67
N GLY A 151 23.23 -25.63 -11.42
CA GLY A 151 23.71 -24.33 -10.93
C GLY A 151 25.21 -24.09 -11.06
N ASN A 152 26.00 -25.02 -11.61
CA ASN A 152 27.36 -24.73 -12.04
C ASN A 152 27.33 -23.92 -13.35
N ALA A 153 27.28 -22.59 -13.24
CA ALA A 153 27.15 -21.70 -14.40
C ALA A 153 28.36 -21.71 -15.37
N SER A 154 29.45 -22.42 -15.05
CA SER A 154 30.51 -22.72 -16.05
C SER A 154 30.07 -23.73 -17.11
N ASN A 155 28.97 -24.45 -16.87
CA ASN A 155 28.47 -25.53 -17.72
C ASN A 155 27.15 -25.17 -18.43
N ILE A 156 26.62 -23.96 -18.22
CA ILE A 156 25.30 -23.55 -18.70
C ILE A 156 25.45 -22.28 -19.55
N THR A 157 24.88 -22.26 -20.76
CA THR A 157 24.78 -21.06 -21.59
C THR A 157 23.48 -20.29 -21.34
N TYR A 158 23.45 -19.02 -21.76
CA TYR A 158 22.25 -18.18 -21.64
C TYR A 158 21.06 -18.76 -22.44
N ASP A 159 21.31 -19.22 -23.67
CA ASP A 159 20.28 -19.81 -24.53
C ASP A 159 19.71 -21.11 -23.93
N GLU A 160 20.56 -21.92 -23.28
CA GLU A 160 20.14 -23.12 -22.55
C GLU A 160 19.27 -22.79 -21.32
N LEU A 161 19.52 -21.68 -20.61
CA LEU A 161 18.63 -21.21 -19.54
C LEU A 161 17.29 -20.71 -20.08
N ILE A 162 17.26 -19.97 -21.19
CA ILE A 162 15.99 -19.56 -21.83
C ILE A 162 15.20 -20.79 -22.25
N GLN A 163 15.82 -21.73 -22.97
CA GLN A 163 15.13 -22.96 -23.38
C GLN A 163 14.65 -23.77 -22.17
N PHE A 164 15.44 -23.83 -21.09
CA PHE A 164 15.00 -24.45 -19.84
C PHE A 164 13.75 -23.75 -19.25
N VAL A 165 13.70 -22.42 -19.23
CA VAL A 165 12.53 -21.70 -18.70
C VAL A 165 11.30 -21.91 -19.60
N ASP A 166 11.45 -21.77 -20.92
CA ASP A 166 10.37 -21.96 -21.90
C ASP A 166 9.83 -23.41 -21.89
N ASP A 167 10.70 -24.40 -21.70
CA ASP A 167 10.32 -25.82 -21.64
C ASP A 167 9.63 -26.22 -20.32
N ASN A 168 9.81 -25.47 -19.23
CA ASN A 168 9.44 -25.92 -17.87
C ASN A 168 8.47 -24.98 -17.12
N PHE A 169 8.16 -23.81 -17.66
CA PHE A 169 7.30 -22.81 -17.03
C PHE A 169 6.24 -22.27 -18.01
N VAL A 170 5.19 -21.64 -17.49
CA VAL A 170 4.16 -20.96 -18.28
C VAL A 170 4.17 -19.45 -18.03
N ALA A 171 3.26 -18.71 -18.67
CA ALA A 171 3.05 -17.29 -18.40
C ALA A 171 2.73 -17.05 -16.90
N GLU A 172 3.24 -15.94 -16.37
CA GLU A 172 2.93 -15.48 -15.03
C GLU A 172 1.47 -14.97 -14.93
N GLY A 173 0.79 -15.27 -13.81
CA GLY A 173 -0.61 -14.87 -13.57
C GLY A 173 -1.68 -15.85 -14.05
N VAL A 174 -1.32 -17.05 -14.53
CA VAL A 174 -2.25 -18.12 -14.94
C VAL A 174 -3.10 -18.69 -13.79
N GLU A 175 -2.69 -18.44 -12.56
CA GLU A 175 -3.35 -18.88 -11.32
C GLU A 175 -4.62 -18.07 -11.03
N LEU A 176 -4.81 -16.96 -11.73
CA LEU A 176 -5.84 -15.95 -11.45
C LEU A 176 -6.88 -15.90 -12.56
N VAL A 177 -8.11 -15.58 -12.18
CA VAL A 177 -9.22 -15.33 -13.11
C VAL A 177 -9.85 -13.97 -12.76
N PRO A 178 -10.24 -13.13 -13.73
CA PRO A 178 -11.02 -11.93 -13.46
C PRO A 178 -12.33 -12.27 -12.75
N ALA A 179 -12.57 -11.65 -11.59
CA ALA A 179 -13.76 -11.94 -10.80
C ALA A 179 -15.04 -11.33 -11.42
N ASP A 180 -16.16 -12.01 -11.22
CA ASP A 180 -17.48 -11.40 -11.30
C ASP A 180 -17.85 -10.83 -9.91
N LEU A 181 -18.25 -9.55 -9.86
CA LEU A 181 -18.71 -8.90 -8.63
C LEU A 181 -20.23 -9.06 -8.44
N GLY A 182 -20.91 -9.67 -9.41
CA GLY A 182 -22.32 -10.04 -9.33
C GLY A 182 -23.24 -8.83 -9.15
N SER A 183 -24.40 -9.07 -8.53
CA SER A 183 -25.42 -8.04 -8.30
C SER A 183 -25.11 -7.06 -7.17
N GLU A 184 -23.98 -7.21 -6.46
CA GLU A 184 -23.55 -6.29 -5.41
C GLU A 184 -22.87 -5.06 -6.01
N PHE A 185 -22.21 -5.21 -7.17
CA PHE A 185 -21.63 -4.10 -7.90
C PHE A 185 -22.73 -3.30 -8.63
N VAL A 186 -22.96 -2.07 -8.19
CA VAL A 186 -23.94 -1.14 -8.75
C VAL A 186 -23.22 0.04 -9.39
N THR A 187 -23.57 0.40 -10.63
CA THR A 187 -22.87 1.45 -11.39
C THR A 187 -22.92 2.84 -10.75
N ASP A 188 -23.93 3.10 -9.91
CA ASP A 188 -24.16 4.37 -9.21
C ASP A 188 -24.30 4.11 -7.69
N PRO A 189 -23.20 3.78 -6.99
CA PRO A 189 -23.20 3.52 -5.55
C PRO A 189 -23.58 4.76 -4.75
N GLU A 190 -24.13 4.55 -3.55
CA GLU A 190 -24.79 5.62 -2.78
C GLU A 190 -23.87 6.81 -2.45
N PHE A 191 -22.58 6.57 -2.23
CA PHE A 191 -21.62 7.61 -1.84
C PHE A 191 -21.51 8.74 -2.86
N LEU A 192 -21.72 8.46 -4.16
CA LEU A 192 -21.67 9.46 -5.23
C LEU A 192 -22.72 10.57 -5.06
N ARG A 193 -23.83 10.30 -4.34
CA ARG A 193 -24.86 11.31 -4.04
C ARG A 193 -24.36 12.39 -3.08
N GLY A 194 -23.33 12.10 -2.29
CA GLY A 194 -22.68 13.04 -1.39
C GLY A 194 -21.57 13.87 -2.05
N VAL A 195 -21.24 13.62 -3.33
CA VAL A 195 -20.24 14.37 -4.08
C VAL A 195 -20.92 15.48 -4.87
N GLU A 196 -20.71 16.72 -4.43
CA GLU A 196 -21.41 17.89 -5.01
C GLU A 196 -20.83 18.29 -6.38
N ASP A 197 -19.50 18.32 -6.53
CA ASP A 197 -18.85 18.64 -7.79
C ASP A 197 -19.00 17.51 -8.83
N GLU A 198 -19.54 17.84 -9.99
CA GLU A 198 -19.87 16.88 -11.04
C GLU A 198 -18.64 16.22 -11.68
N VAL A 199 -17.53 16.95 -11.84
CA VAL A 199 -16.29 16.40 -12.42
C VAL A 199 -15.66 15.41 -11.45
N VAL A 200 -15.63 15.75 -10.15
CA VAL A 200 -15.14 14.83 -9.11
C VAL A 200 -16.06 13.61 -8.99
N ARG A 201 -17.38 13.79 -9.03
CA ARG A 201 -18.36 12.69 -8.95
C ARG A 201 -18.23 11.72 -10.12
N ASP A 202 -18.14 12.23 -11.34
CA ASP A 202 -18.01 11.38 -12.55
C ASP A 202 -16.65 10.68 -12.60
N TRP A 203 -15.58 11.34 -12.14
CA TRP A 203 -14.28 10.68 -11.95
C TRP A 203 -14.34 9.58 -10.89
N LEU A 204 -14.94 9.81 -9.72
CA LEU A 204 -15.07 8.80 -8.68
C LEU A 204 -15.94 7.61 -9.12
N LYS A 205 -16.93 7.84 -9.99
CA LYS A 205 -17.69 6.78 -10.66
C LYS A 205 -16.81 5.93 -11.58
N GLN A 206 -15.91 6.57 -12.33
CA GLN A 206 -14.91 5.86 -13.15
C GLN A 206 -13.89 5.09 -12.29
N VAL A 207 -13.44 5.64 -11.17
CA VAL A 207 -12.54 4.95 -10.22
C VAL A 207 -13.24 3.75 -9.56
N HIS A 208 -14.53 3.87 -9.23
CA HIS A 208 -15.33 2.75 -8.72
C HIS A 208 -15.42 1.58 -9.72
N SER A 209 -15.50 1.84 -11.03
CA SER A 209 -15.50 0.75 -12.03
C SER A 209 -14.16 0.02 -12.15
N TYR A 210 -13.07 0.54 -11.60
CA TYR A 210 -11.79 -0.18 -11.59
C TYR A 210 -11.76 -1.37 -10.63
N TRP A 211 -12.75 -1.52 -9.74
CA TRP A 211 -12.91 -2.78 -8.99
C TRP A 211 -13.16 -3.97 -9.93
N GLU A 212 -13.88 -3.79 -11.03
CA GLU A 212 -14.07 -4.84 -12.04
C GLU A 212 -12.78 -5.21 -12.80
N LEU A 213 -11.81 -4.29 -12.84
CA LEU A 213 -10.49 -4.49 -13.45
C LEU A 213 -9.48 -5.14 -12.51
N LEU A 214 -9.59 -4.91 -11.20
CA LEU A 214 -8.65 -5.36 -10.17
C LEU A 214 -9.12 -6.59 -9.38
N ALA A 215 -10.42 -6.92 -9.40
CA ALA A 215 -10.94 -8.08 -8.69
C ALA A 215 -10.55 -9.41 -9.37
N ARG A 216 -10.11 -10.38 -8.57
CA ARG A 216 -9.62 -11.70 -9.00
C ARG A 216 -10.20 -12.81 -8.13
N THR A 217 -10.26 -14.03 -8.69
CA THR A 217 -10.41 -15.28 -7.96
C THR A 217 -9.26 -16.23 -8.32
N THR A 218 -9.10 -17.30 -7.54
CA THR A 218 -8.16 -18.40 -7.88
C THR A 218 -8.77 -19.27 -8.98
N ASN A 219 -7.96 -19.73 -9.93
CA ASN A 219 -8.36 -20.64 -10.99
C ASN A 219 -8.83 -22.01 -10.42
N SER A 220 -10.12 -22.32 -10.60
CA SER A 220 -10.75 -23.56 -10.11
C SER A 220 -10.28 -24.83 -10.83
N SER A 221 -9.76 -24.70 -12.06
CA SER A 221 -9.33 -25.86 -12.86
C SER A 221 -7.93 -26.36 -12.48
N SER A 222 -7.12 -25.50 -11.86
CA SER A 222 -5.87 -25.89 -11.20
C SER A 222 -5.39 -24.78 -10.25
N PRO A 223 -5.05 -25.08 -8.99
CA PRO A 223 -4.48 -24.11 -8.06
C PRO A 223 -3.13 -23.50 -8.50
N SER A 224 -2.39 -24.16 -9.40
CA SER A 224 -1.17 -23.62 -10.03
C SER A 224 -1.43 -22.94 -11.38
N GLY A 225 -2.69 -22.80 -11.79
CA GLY A 225 -3.09 -22.31 -13.12
C GLY A 225 -2.87 -23.29 -14.28
N VAL A 226 -2.16 -24.40 -14.05
CA VAL A 226 -1.80 -25.40 -15.07
C VAL A 226 -2.42 -26.75 -14.75
N GLN A 227 -3.16 -27.35 -15.69
CA GLN A 227 -3.78 -28.67 -15.52
C GLN A 227 -2.73 -29.80 -15.62
N CYS A 228 -2.01 -30.01 -14.52
CA CYS A 228 -0.88 -30.94 -14.42
C CYS A 228 -0.74 -31.42 -12.96
N ASP A 229 -0.66 -32.73 -12.75
CA ASP A 229 -0.42 -33.31 -11.42
C ASP A 229 1.03 -33.04 -10.98
N GLY A 230 1.22 -32.57 -9.75
CA GLY A 230 2.52 -32.16 -9.22
C GLY A 230 3.12 -30.86 -9.80
N CYS A 231 2.43 -30.13 -10.69
CA CYS A 231 2.86 -28.80 -11.11
C CYS A 231 2.63 -27.76 -9.99
N VAL A 232 3.56 -26.83 -9.83
CA VAL A 232 3.60 -25.88 -8.70
C VAL A 232 3.67 -24.43 -9.16
N SER A 233 3.07 -23.53 -8.39
CA SER A 233 3.30 -22.09 -8.48
C SER A 233 3.81 -21.57 -7.13
N SER A 234 4.46 -20.40 -7.14
CA SER A 234 4.68 -19.61 -5.94
C SER A 234 3.39 -19.03 -5.35
N PHE A 235 2.28 -18.94 -6.10
CA PHE A 235 1.01 -18.43 -5.58
C PHE A 235 0.44 -19.36 -4.49
N ILE A 236 0.03 -18.78 -3.36
CA ILE A 236 -0.67 -19.50 -2.29
C ILE A 236 -2.17 -19.42 -2.59
N PRO A 237 -2.82 -20.50 -3.06
CA PRO A 237 -4.18 -20.43 -3.58
C PRO A 237 -5.21 -20.18 -2.48
N PHE A 238 -6.21 -19.35 -2.79
CA PHE A 238 -7.42 -19.20 -1.98
C PHE A 238 -8.53 -20.11 -2.50
N ASN A 239 -9.64 -20.20 -1.75
CA ASN A 239 -10.86 -20.83 -2.24
C ASN A 239 -11.32 -20.14 -3.54
N GLU A 240 -11.55 -20.92 -4.59
CA GLU A 240 -11.94 -20.46 -5.93
C GLU A 240 -13.18 -19.56 -5.98
N SER A 241 -14.08 -19.66 -5.01
CA SER A 241 -15.29 -18.84 -4.93
C SER A 241 -15.09 -17.47 -4.25
N ARG A 242 -13.91 -17.23 -3.66
CA ARG A 242 -13.64 -16.01 -2.89
C ARG A 242 -12.90 -14.97 -3.73
N VAL A 243 -13.60 -13.87 -4.00
CA VAL A 243 -13.05 -12.68 -4.64
C VAL A 243 -12.04 -12.01 -3.71
N PHE A 244 -10.95 -11.53 -4.28
CA PHE A 244 -10.02 -10.59 -3.68
C PHE A 244 -9.64 -9.52 -4.70
N VAL A 245 -8.94 -8.47 -4.28
CA VAL A 245 -8.51 -7.37 -5.15
C VAL A 245 -6.99 -7.30 -5.13
N VAL A 246 -6.36 -7.28 -6.31
CA VAL A 246 -4.92 -7.07 -6.43
C VAL A 246 -4.60 -5.56 -6.54
N PRO A 247 -3.40 -5.09 -6.16
CA PRO A 247 -3.07 -3.67 -6.31
C PRO A 247 -3.06 -3.22 -7.78
N GLY A 248 -2.44 -3.97 -8.69
CA GLY A 248 -2.34 -3.64 -10.12
C GLY A 248 -0.94 -3.81 -10.69
N GLY A 249 -0.83 -3.80 -12.03
CA GLY A 249 0.46 -3.98 -12.73
C GLY A 249 1.14 -5.32 -12.42
N ARG A 250 2.39 -5.28 -11.97
CA ARG A 250 3.20 -6.44 -11.56
C ARG A 250 2.70 -7.13 -10.28
N PHE A 251 1.85 -6.46 -9.51
CA PHE A 251 1.31 -6.96 -8.25
C PHE A 251 0.06 -7.78 -8.53
N ARG A 252 0.25 -9.10 -8.55
CA ARG A 252 -0.73 -10.12 -8.96
C ARG A 252 -1.23 -10.96 -7.78
N GLU A 253 -0.93 -10.53 -6.57
CA GLU A 253 -1.25 -11.21 -5.32
C GLU A 253 -1.98 -10.26 -4.36
N LEU A 254 -2.64 -10.83 -3.36
CA LEU A 254 -3.23 -10.07 -2.26
C LEU A 254 -2.09 -9.59 -1.36
N TYR A 255 -1.84 -8.28 -1.33
CA TYR A 255 -0.90 -7.65 -0.40
C TYR A 255 -1.59 -7.26 0.89
N TYR A 256 -0.89 -7.38 2.01
CA TYR A 256 -1.52 -7.27 3.33
C TYR A 256 -1.99 -5.84 3.64
N TRP A 257 -1.08 -4.88 3.82
CA TRP A 257 -1.47 -3.55 4.32
C TRP A 257 -2.21 -2.70 3.27
N ASP A 258 -1.89 -2.87 1.98
CA ASP A 258 -2.62 -2.30 0.84
C ASP A 258 -4.12 -2.53 0.96
N THR A 259 -4.47 -3.75 1.36
CA THR A 259 -5.86 -4.21 1.42
C THR A 259 -6.68 -3.48 2.48
N PHE A 260 -6.06 -2.85 3.48
CA PHE A 260 -6.80 -2.01 4.44
C PHE A 260 -7.45 -0.82 3.74
N PHE A 261 -6.68 -0.12 2.90
CA PHE A 261 -7.14 1.03 2.14
C PHE A 261 -8.10 0.62 1.00
N VAL A 262 -7.88 -0.56 0.40
CA VAL A 262 -8.85 -1.17 -0.52
C VAL A 262 -10.18 -1.43 0.18
N ILE A 263 -10.18 -1.98 1.40
CA ILE A 263 -11.41 -2.29 2.15
C ILE A 263 -12.21 -1.03 2.48
N GLU A 264 -11.58 0.11 2.82
CA GLU A 264 -12.30 1.40 2.97
C GLU A 264 -13.08 1.78 1.69
N GLY A 265 -12.45 1.63 0.53
CA GLY A 265 -13.07 1.90 -0.77
C GLY A 265 -14.14 0.87 -1.17
N LEU A 266 -13.93 -0.42 -0.88
CA LEU A 266 -14.92 -1.48 -1.10
C LEU A 266 -16.16 -1.32 -0.21
N ILE A 267 -15.96 -0.96 1.07
CA ILE A 267 -17.05 -0.63 2.01
C ILE A 267 -17.85 0.56 1.47
N THR A 268 -17.16 1.63 1.08
CA THR A 268 -17.80 2.83 0.52
C THR A 268 -18.49 2.54 -0.82
N SER A 269 -17.98 1.56 -1.57
CA SER A 269 -18.59 1.00 -2.81
C SER A 269 -19.72 -0.01 -2.55
N GLN A 270 -20.07 -0.28 -1.28
CA GLN A 270 -21.14 -1.21 -0.86
C GLN A 270 -20.87 -2.70 -1.20
N LEU A 271 -19.60 -3.08 -1.40
CA LEU A 271 -19.15 -4.44 -1.78
C LEU A 271 -18.87 -5.34 -0.55
N GLN A 272 -19.90 -5.59 0.26
CA GLN A 272 -19.82 -6.39 1.50
C GLN A 272 -19.25 -7.79 1.28
N SER A 273 -19.73 -8.51 0.26
CA SER A 273 -19.36 -9.90 0.01
C SER A 273 -17.88 -10.05 -0.34
N VAL A 274 -17.33 -9.10 -1.10
CA VAL A 274 -15.92 -9.01 -1.45
C VAL A 274 -15.06 -8.77 -0.21
N VAL A 275 -15.44 -7.80 0.63
CA VAL A 275 -14.73 -7.53 1.89
C VAL A 275 -14.71 -8.77 2.79
N LYS A 276 -15.85 -9.47 2.92
CA LYS A 276 -15.93 -10.70 3.72
C LYS A 276 -15.05 -11.81 3.15
N ALA A 277 -15.02 -12.00 1.83
CA ALA A 277 -14.18 -12.97 1.15
C ALA A 277 -12.68 -12.69 1.38
N ILE A 278 -12.26 -11.43 1.33
CA ILE A 278 -10.90 -10.99 1.65
C ILE A 278 -10.53 -11.30 3.11
N LEU A 279 -11.41 -11.02 4.07
CA LEU A 279 -11.16 -11.33 5.49
C LEU A 279 -11.00 -12.84 5.74
N GLU A 280 -11.83 -13.66 5.09
CA GLU A 280 -11.71 -15.13 5.14
C GLU A 280 -10.41 -15.64 4.50
N ASN A 281 -9.94 -15.00 3.42
CA ASN A 281 -8.67 -15.32 2.77
C ASN A 281 -7.46 -15.00 3.67
N PHE A 282 -7.43 -13.85 4.33
CA PHE A 282 -6.43 -13.54 5.35
C PHE A 282 -6.49 -14.50 6.55
N GLY A 283 -7.71 -14.89 6.96
CA GLY A 283 -7.91 -15.93 7.98
C GLY A 283 -7.25 -17.26 7.61
N ASP A 284 -7.44 -17.73 6.37
CA ASP A 284 -6.81 -18.95 5.86
C ASP A 284 -5.27 -18.86 5.84
N LEU A 285 -4.68 -17.68 5.57
CA LEU A 285 -3.23 -17.47 5.66
C LEU A 285 -2.73 -17.59 7.11
N ILE A 286 -3.43 -17.02 8.08
CA ILE A 286 -3.09 -17.17 9.51
C ILE A 286 -3.26 -18.63 9.96
N ASP A 287 -4.29 -19.33 9.48
CA ASP A 287 -4.48 -20.75 9.77
C ASP A 287 -3.28 -21.59 9.28
N ARG A 288 -2.82 -21.35 8.04
CA ARG A 288 -1.68 -22.05 7.40
C ARG A 288 -0.32 -21.66 7.98
N LEU A 289 -0.02 -20.35 8.06
CA LEU A 289 1.32 -19.81 8.32
C LEU A 289 1.50 -19.24 9.73
N GLY A 290 0.41 -18.97 10.45
CA GLY A 290 0.43 -18.34 11.78
C GLY A 290 0.48 -16.82 11.79
N PHE A 291 0.62 -16.19 10.62
CA PHE A 291 0.61 -14.75 10.39
C PHE A 291 0.17 -14.47 8.94
N ILE A 292 -0.05 -13.21 8.59
CA ILE A 292 -0.31 -12.82 7.21
C ILE A 292 1.04 -12.42 6.55
N PRO A 293 1.49 -13.13 5.50
CA PRO A 293 2.70 -12.76 4.76
C PRO A 293 2.49 -11.45 3.99
N ASN A 294 3.59 -10.81 3.58
CA ASN A 294 3.62 -9.56 2.80
C ASN A 294 2.60 -9.59 1.63
N GLY A 295 2.61 -10.68 0.85
CA GLY A 295 1.49 -11.09 0.02
C GLY A 295 1.37 -12.62 -0.06
N ASN A 296 0.33 -13.15 -0.70
CA ASN A 296 0.08 -14.60 -0.75
C ASN A 296 0.96 -15.36 -1.77
N ARG A 297 2.29 -15.25 -1.63
CA ARG A 297 3.30 -15.98 -2.41
C ARG A 297 4.29 -16.71 -1.49
N VAL A 298 4.80 -17.88 -1.92
CA VAL A 298 5.77 -18.72 -1.18
C VAL A 298 7.02 -17.93 -0.77
N TYR A 299 7.53 -17.07 -1.65
CA TYR A 299 8.70 -16.23 -1.33
C TYR A 299 8.44 -15.10 -0.32
N TYR A 300 7.20 -14.93 0.14
CA TYR A 300 6.83 -14.07 1.26
C TYR A 300 6.60 -14.83 2.59
N GLU A 301 6.72 -16.17 2.63
CA GLU A 301 6.50 -16.97 3.85
C GLU A 301 7.53 -16.70 4.99
N ASN A 302 8.53 -15.82 4.79
CA ASN A 302 9.45 -15.37 5.84
C ASN A 302 9.14 -13.98 6.43
N ARG A 303 8.22 -13.20 5.86
CA ARG A 303 8.00 -11.79 6.24
C ARG A 303 6.54 -11.33 6.11
N SER A 304 6.12 -10.49 7.04
CA SER A 304 4.76 -9.93 7.06
C SER A 304 4.72 -8.56 6.37
N GLN A 305 3.77 -7.72 6.76
CA GLN A 305 3.60 -6.31 6.40
C GLN A 305 2.93 -5.58 7.58
N PRO A 306 2.75 -4.24 7.56
CA PRO A 306 2.09 -3.50 8.64
C PRO A 306 0.73 -4.13 9.04
N PRO A 307 0.51 -4.50 10.32
CA PRO A 307 -0.51 -5.50 10.67
C PRO A 307 -1.92 -4.94 10.88
N PHE A 308 -2.63 -4.68 9.78
CA PHE A 308 -3.96 -4.05 9.78
C PHE A 308 -5.16 -5.02 9.93
N PHE A 309 -5.00 -6.35 9.96
CA PHE A 309 -6.13 -7.30 9.84
C PHE A 309 -7.19 -7.15 10.94
N THR A 310 -6.80 -6.91 12.19
CA THR A 310 -7.74 -6.59 13.28
C THR A 310 -8.62 -5.38 12.94
N LEU A 311 -8.04 -4.38 12.27
CA LEU A 311 -8.69 -3.12 11.92
C LEU A 311 -9.57 -3.26 10.67
N MET A 312 -9.20 -4.13 9.73
CA MET A 312 -10.07 -4.51 8.61
C MET A 312 -11.38 -5.16 9.11
N ILE A 313 -11.29 -6.05 10.11
CA ILE A 313 -12.46 -6.67 10.76
C ILE A 313 -13.28 -5.62 11.51
N ASP A 314 -12.64 -4.68 12.20
CA ASP A 314 -13.31 -3.57 12.89
C ASP A 314 -14.11 -2.69 11.91
N LYS A 315 -13.52 -2.35 10.75
CA LYS A 315 -14.19 -1.59 9.69
C LYS A 315 -15.36 -2.37 9.07
N TYR A 316 -15.21 -3.67 8.80
CA TYR A 316 -16.31 -4.53 8.35
C TYR A 316 -17.47 -4.58 9.38
N ILE A 317 -17.15 -4.75 10.67
CA ILE A 317 -18.17 -4.79 11.73
C ILE A 317 -18.88 -3.44 11.86
N GLN A 318 -18.16 -2.32 11.77
CA GLN A 318 -18.77 -0.98 11.82
C GLN A 318 -19.67 -0.70 10.62
N ALA A 319 -19.28 -1.12 9.42
CA ALA A 319 -20.06 -0.91 8.20
C ALA A 319 -21.34 -1.76 8.13
N TYR A 320 -21.25 -3.04 8.52
CA TYR A 320 -22.30 -4.03 8.26
C TYR A 320 -22.97 -4.60 9.52
N ASN A 321 -22.50 -4.25 10.72
CA ASN A 321 -22.99 -4.75 12.01
C ASN A 321 -22.97 -6.29 12.15
N ASP A 322 -22.20 -6.99 11.31
CA ASP A 322 -22.05 -8.45 11.31
C ASP A 322 -20.94 -8.87 12.27
N THR A 323 -21.28 -8.97 13.56
CA THR A 323 -20.36 -9.45 14.61
C THR A 323 -20.14 -10.96 14.58
N SER A 324 -20.85 -11.73 13.74
CA SER A 324 -20.75 -13.20 13.71
C SER A 324 -19.36 -13.69 13.28
N VAL A 325 -18.68 -12.89 12.45
CA VAL A 325 -17.31 -13.15 11.97
C VAL A 325 -16.29 -13.29 13.10
N LEU A 326 -16.54 -12.70 14.27
CA LEU A 326 -15.65 -12.81 15.44
C LEU A 326 -15.51 -14.25 15.94
N GLN A 327 -16.49 -15.13 15.68
CA GLN A 327 -16.39 -16.55 16.01
C GLN A 327 -15.22 -17.22 15.29
N ARG A 328 -14.96 -16.85 14.02
CA ARG A 328 -13.80 -17.34 13.27
C ARG A 328 -12.54 -16.55 13.63
N PHE A 329 -12.61 -15.22 13.62
CA PHE A 329 -11.39 -14.42 13.58
C PHE A 329 -10.73 -14.18 14.94
N LEU A 330 -11.45 -14.20 16.08
CA LEU A 330 -10.83 -13.92 17.39
C LEU A 330 -9.59 -14.78 17.70
N PRO A 331 -9.62 -16.12 17.53
CA PRO A 331 -8.43 -16.96 17.71
C PRO A 331 -7.28 -16.65 16.74
N LEU A 332 -7.60 -16.25 15.51
CA LEU A 332 -6.60 -15.95 14.47
C LEU A 332 -5.91 -14.61 14.75
N LEU A 333 -6.65 -13.62 15.22
CA LEU A 333 -6.10 -12.35 15.68
C LEU A 333 -5.14 -12.54 16.86
N GLU A 334 -5.47 -13.39 17.84
CA GLU A 334 -4.52 -13.70 18.91
C GLU A 334 -3.27 -14.45 18.41
N ARG A 335 -3.40 -15.29 17.35
CA ARG A 335 -2.27 -16.00 16.73
C ARG A 335 -1.33 -15.04 16.01
N GLU A 336 -1.86 -14.09 15.23
CA GLU A 336 -1.07 -13.05 14.58
C GLU A 336 -0.39 -12.11 15.59
N MET A 337 -1.10 -11.65 16.63
CA MET A 337 -0.48 -10.85 17.71
C MET A 337 0.63 -11.63 18.43
N SER A 338 0.53 -12.97 18.51
CA SER A 338 1.57 -13.82 19.07
C SER A 338 2.81 -13.91 18.16
N TYR A 339 2.64 -13.89 16.83
CA TYR A 339 3.75 -13.78 15.88
C TYR A 339 4.54 -12.48 16.10
N TRP A 340 3.88 -11.32 16.12
CA TRP A 340 4.55 -10.03 16.37
C TRP A 340 5.22 -9.96 17.75
N LYS A 341 4.59 -10.54 18.77
CA LYS A 341 5.15 -10.61 20.12
C LYS A 341 6.38 -11.51 20.22
N THR A 342 6.41 -12.64 19.50
CA THR A 342 7.48 -13.64 19.62
C THR A 342 8.65 -13.36 18.68
N ASN A 343 8.37 -12.93 17.45
CA ASN A 343 9.36 -12.88 16.36
C ASN A 343 9.86 -11.46 16.05
N ARG A 344 9.22 -10.42 16.60
CA ARG A 344 9.41 -9.02 16.23
C ARG A 344 9.46 -8.04 17.41
N THR A 345 9.36 -8.52 18.66
CA THR A 345 9.34 -7.65 19.86
C THR A 345 10.58 -7.85 20.71
N ILE A 346 11.20 -6.74 21.14
CA ILE A 346 12.39 -6.72 21.98
C ILE A 346 12.13 -5.94 23.27
N GLU A 347 12.87 -6.25 24.33
CA GLU A 347 12.98 -5.38 25.50
C GLU A 347 13.91 -4.21 25.17
N PHE A 348 13.44 -2.98 25.35
CA PHE A 348 14.17 -1.75 25.07
C PHE A 348 14.06 -0.77 26.24
N THR A 349 15.19 -0.30 26.76
CA THR A 349 15.24 0.71 27.83
C THR A 349 15.34 2.10 27.23
N SER A 350 14.31 2.93 27.46
CA SER A 350 14.27 4.31 26.97
C SER A 350 15.41 5.14 27.57
N PRO A 351 16.20 5.87 26.75
CA PRO A 351 17.21 6.80 27.26
C PRO A 351 16.58 8.04 27.93
N PHE A 352 15.29 8.31 27.69
CA PHE A 352 14.60 9.52 28.16
C PHE A 352 14.05 9.36 29.59
N THR A 353 13.58 8.16 29.95
CA THR A 353 12.98 7.87 31.26
C THR A 353 13.71 6.79 32.06
N ASN A 354 14.63 6.06 31.42
CA ASN A 354 15.25 4.83 31.96
C ASN A 354 14.22 3.72 32.29
N THR A 355 13.06 3.72 31.63
CA THR A 355 12.03 2.66 31.72
C THR A 355 12.24 1.63 30.63
N THR A 356 12.15 0.34 30.97
CA THR A 356 12.18 -0.77 30.00
C THR A 356 10.79 -1.07 29.47
N HIS A 357 10.64 -1.06 28.16
CA HIS A 357 9.40 -1.32 27.43
C HIS A 357 9.57 -2.50 26.47
N ASN A 358 8.47 -3.14 26.12
CA ASN A 358 8.42 -4.05 24.97
C ASN A 358 8.11 -3.23 23.70
N ILE A 359 9.06 -3.17 22.77
CA ILE A 359 8.92 -2.45 21.50
C ILE A 359 8.96 -3.45 20.35
N THR A 360 8.02 -3.34 19.41
CA THR A 360 7.99 -4.17 18.20
C THR A 360 8.70 -3.45 17.05
N HIS A 361 9.51 -4.16 16.24
CA HIS A 361 10.21 -3.64 15.07
C HIS A 361 10.09 -4.56 13.84
N TYR A 362 10.36 -4.02 12.64
CA TYR A 362 10.46 -4.83 11.43
C TYR A 362 11.85 -5.50 11.39
N LYS A 363 11.88 -6.83 11.31
CA LYS A 363 13.13 -7.61 11.35
C LYS A 363 12.90 -9.00 10.75
N VAL A 364 13.20 -9.13 9.46
CA VAL A 364 13.13 -10.39 8.72
C VAL A 364 14.44 -11.15 8.89
N ASP A 365 14.36 -12.36 9.45
CA ASP A 365 15.49 -13.26 9.56
C ASP A 365 15.73 -13.97 8.21
N THR A 366 16.63 -13.38 7.41
CA THR A 366 17.14 -13.92 6.14
C THR A 366 18.60 -13.56 5.97
N SER A 367 19.33 -14.38 5.23
CA SER A 367 20.75 -14.19 4.89
C SER A 367 21.02 -14.28 3.39
N ALA A 368 19.96 -14.21 2.57
CA ALA A 368 19.99 -14.35 1.13
C ALA A 368 19.16 -13.25 0.43
N PRO A 369 19.37 -13.01 -0.87
CA PRO A 369 18.54 -12.11 -1.68
C PRO A 369 17.04 -12.47 -1.62
N ARG A 370 16.16 -11.46 -1.63
CA ARG A 370 14.71 -11.64 -1.82
C ARG A 370 14.45 -12.27 -3.19
N PRO A 371 13.65 -13.35 -3.31
CA PRO A 371 13.41 -13.98 -4.61
C PRO A 371 12.82 -13.06 -5.69
N GLU A 372 11.99 -12.09 -5.32
CA GLU A 372 11.33 -11.16 -6.24
C GLU A 372 12.17 -9.94 -6.64
N SER A 373 13.30 -9.71 -5.96
CA SER A 373 14.31 -8.66 -6.25
C SER A 373 15.73 -9.25 -6.19
N TYR A 374 15.90 -10.49 -6.67
CA TYR A 374 17.11 -11.29 -6.39
C TYR A 374 18.36 -10.66 -7.00
N LEU A 375 18.26 -10.17 -8.24
CA LEU A 375 19.39 -9.56 -8.95
C LEU A 375 19.77 -8.21 -8.35
N GLU A 376 18.78 -7.45 -7.90
CA GLU A 376 18.90 -6.15 -7.24
C GLU A 376 19.64 -6.33 -5.90
N ASP A 377 19.10 -7.16 -5.02
CA ASP A 377 19.70 -7.50 -3.72
C ASP A 377 21.11 -8.06 -3.85
N TYR A 378 21.34 -8.95 -4.83
CA TYR A 378 22.68 -9.50 -5.11
C TYR A 378 23.67 -8.41 -5.52
N LYS A 379 23.29 -7.46 -6.40
CA LYS A 379 24.13 -6.30 -6.77
C LYS A 379 24.35 -5.35 -5.59
N THR A 380 23.33 -5.17 -4.74
CA THR A 380 23.44 -4.34 -3.54
C THR A 380 24.45 -4.92 -2.56
N VAL A 381 24.39 -6.22 -2.28
CA VAL A 381 25.21 -6.85 -1.23
C VAL A 381 26.53 -7.44 -1.75
N GLN A 382 26.52 -8.28 -2.79
CA GLN A 382 27.74 -8.99 -3.24
C GLN A 382 28.68 -8.09 -4.04
N ASN A 383 28.15 -7.15 -4.81
CA ASN A 383 28.96 -6.21 -5.59
C ASN A 383 29.35 -4.95 -4.79
N ALA A 384 29.16 -4.93 -3.45
CA ALA A 384 29.48 -3.79 -2.60
C ALA A 384 30.97 -3.36 -2.65
N SER A 385 31.89 -4.33 -2.79
CA SER A 385 33.33 -4.10 -2.95
C SER A 385 33.69 -3.32 -4.22
N GLN A 386 32.87 -3.42 -5.28
CA GLN A 386 33.05 -2.65 -6.53
C GLN A 386 32.89 -1.13 -6.30
N SER A 387 32.25 -0.73 -5.20
CA SER A 387 32.13 0.66 -4.76
C SER A 387 32.95 0.95 -3.48
N GLY A 388 33.94 0.11 -3.16
CA GLY A 388 34.83 0.28 -2.01
C GLY A 388 34.22 -0.06 -0.65
N LEU A 389 33.05 -0.70 -0.60
CA LEU A 389 32.42 -1.16 0.63
C LEU A 389 32.70 -2.66 0.84
N GLU A 390 33.78 -2.97 1.56
CA GLU A 390 34.10 -4.33 1.96
C GLU A 390 33.16 -4.80 3.09
N LEU A 391 32.42 -5.88 2.82
CA LEU A 391 31.52 -6.54 3.78
C LEU A 391 32.07 -7.93 4.13
N ASN A 392 32.02 -8.32 5.40
CA ASN A 392 32.18 -9.71 5.83
C ASN A 392 30.85 -10.48 5.76
N ASP A 393 30.85 -11.80 6.00
CA ASP A 393 29.65 -12.64 5.89
C ASP A 393 28.51 -12.21 6.83
N THR A 394 28.84 -11.82 8.06
CA THR A 394 27.85 -11.29 9.01
C THR A 394 27.24 -9.99 8.50
N GLN A 395 28.05 -9.07 7.97
CA GLN A 395 27.56 -7.80 7.42
C GLN A 395 26.72 -8.00 6.15
N ARG A 396 27.07 -8.97 5.30
CA ARG A 396 26.23 -9.38 4.15
C ARG A 396 24.87 -9.90 4.61
N ALA A 397 24.86 -10.82 5.56
CA ALA A 397 23.63 -11.39 6.11
C ALA A 397 22.75 -10.31 6.78
N THR A 398 23.34 -9.42 7.59
CA THR A 398 22.62 -8.28 8.17
C THR A 398 22.05 -7.36 7.09
N LEU A 399 22.77 -7.07 6.01
CA LEU A 399 22.27 -6.20 4.95
C LEU A 399 21.11 -6.84 4.18
N TYR A 400 21.15 -8.15 3.88
CA TYR A 400 19.99 -8.86 3.33
C TYR A 400 18.78 -8.83 4.28
N SER A 401 19.01 -9.00 5.58
CA SER A 401 17.98 -8.87 6.62
C SER A 401 17.38 -7.46 6.66
N ASP A 402 18.19 -6.39 6.65
CA ASP A 402 17.73 -5.00 6.64
C ASP A 402 16.94 -4.65 5.36
N ILE A 403 17.37 -5.15 4.20
CA ILE A 403 16.70 -5.05 2.90
C ILE A 403 15.31 -5.74 2.95
N ALA A 404 15.25 -6.99 3.41
CA ALA A 404 13.98 -7.71 3.54
C ALA A 404 13.05 -7.12 4.61
N SER A 405 13.62 -6.54 5.68
CA SER A 405 12.88 -5.81 6.72
C SER A 405 12.30 -4.50 6.20
N GLY A 406 12.97 -3.84 5.24
CA GLY A 406 12.40 -2.68 4.55
C GLY A 406 11.13 -3.05 3.80
N ALA A 407 11.10 -4.21 3.13
CA ALA A 407 9.89 -4.73 2.48
C ALA A 407 8.81 -5.15 3.50
N GLU A 408 9.19 -5.70 4.65
CA GLU A 408 8.25 -5.97 5.76
C GLU A 408 7.63 -4.69 6.35
N SER A 409 8.32 -3.55 6.26
CA SER A 409 7.78 -2.26 6.70
C SER A 409 6.72 -1.67 5.75
N GLY A 410 6.60 -2.21 4.53
CA GLY A 410 5.85 -1.60 3.44
C GLY A 410 6.50 -0.33 2.84
N SER A 411 7.62 0.15 3.40
CA SER A 411 8.36 1.33 2.94
C SER A 411 9.72 0.95 2.31
N ASP A 412 9.73 0.02 1.35
CA ASP A 412 10.89 -0.42 0.56
C ASP A 412 11.10 0.45 -0.69
N TYR A 413 12.03 1.41 -0.72
CA TYR A 413 12.86 1.89 0.38
C TYR A 413 12.60 3.37 0.63
N SER A 414 12.79 3.79 1.89
CA SER A 414 13.12 5.16 2.27
C SER A 414 14.54 5.13 2.84
N ALA A 415 15.46 5.84 2.21
CA ALA A 415 16.78 6.06 2.77
C ALA A 415 16.73 7.13 3.88
N ALA A 416 15.79 8.09 3.84
CA ALA A 416 15.62 9.05 4.95
C ALA A 416 15.21 8.35 6.26
N ARG A 417 14.34 7.34 6.17
CA ARG A 417 13.80 6.61 7.32
C ARG A 417 14.70 5.46 7.77
N TRP A 418 15.16 4.62 6.84
CA TRP A 418 15.81 3.34 7.20
C TRP A 418 17.34 3.34 7.12
N SER A 419 17.99 4.37 6.57
CA SER A 419 19.44 4.36 6.36
C SER A 419 20.25 4.93 7.53
N LYS A 420 21.44 4.35 7.79
CA LYS A 420 22.53 4.97 8.56
C LYS A 420 23.07 6.23 7.88
N ARG A 421 22.95 6.32 6.55
CA ARG A 421 23.52 7.37 5.70
C ARG A 421 22.54 7.68 4.56
N PRO A 422 21.49 8.48 4.81
CA PRO A 422 20.60 8.95 3.75
C PRO A 422 21.43 9.68 2.71
N THR A 423 21.52 9.07 1.53
CA THR A 423 22.30 9.60 0.41
C THR A 423 21.33 10.34 -0.51
N ILE A 424 21.73 11.52 -0.97
CA ILE A 424 20.84 12.52 -1.56
C ILE A 424 21.08 12.63 -3.08
N ASN A 425 20.02 12.90 -3.85
CA ASN A 425 20.01 13.12 -5.30
C ASN A 425 20.66 11.99 -6.12
N LEU A 426 20.31 10.74 -5.80
CA LEU A 426 20.77 9.57 -6.55
C LEU A 426 19.86 9.22 -7.73
N THR A 427 20.48 8.84 -8.84
CA THR A 427 19.82 8.15 -9.98
C THR A 427 19.92 6.62 -9.87
N ASP A 428 21.04 6.11 -9.33
CA ASP A 428 21.20 4.71 -8.93
C ASP A 428 20.85 4.55 -7.45
N THR A 429 19.86 3.71 -7.14
CA THR A 429 19.36 3.48 -5.77
C THR A 429 20.24 2.52 -4.95
N ILE A 430 21.09 1.71 -5.58
CA ILE A 430 21.91 0.68 -4.92
C ILE A 430 22.86 1.27 -3.85
N PRO A 431 23.60 2.37 -4.08
CA PRO A 431 24.47 2.98 -3.08
C PRO A 431 23.74 3.36 -1.78
N ALA A 432 22.50 3.84 -1.85
CA ALA A 432 21.71 4.18 -0.67
C ALA A 432 21.20 2.94 0.08
N GLN A 433 20.80 1.88 -0.64
CA GLN A 433 20.35 0.62 -0.04
C GLN A 433 21.44 -0.06 0.81
N ARG A 434 22.72 0.06 0.40
CA ARG A 434 23.87 -0.50 1.15
C ARG A 434 24.04 0.04 2.57
N PHE A 435 23.37 1.14 2.91
CA PHE A 435 23.41 1.75 4.24
C PHE A 435 22.12 1.57 5.04
N LEU A 436 21.17 0.75 4.56
CA LEU A 436 19.98 0.36 5.32
C LEU A 436 20.34 -0.23 6.69
N ASN A 437 19.40 -0.08 7.62
CA ASN A 437 19.55 -0.34 9.04
C ASN A 437 18.18 -0.55 9.70
N THR A 438 17.23 -1.06 8.93
CA THR A 438 15.81 -1.16 9.26
C THR A 438 15.59 -1.83 10.63
N ALA A 439 16.31 -2.91 10.94
CA ALA A 439 16.17 -3.63 12.21
C ALA A 439 16.60 -2.80 13.44
N ALA A 440 17.42 -1.77 13.24
CA ALA A 440 17.86 -0.86 14.31
C ALA A 440 16.98 0.39 14.45
N GLN A 441 16.01 0.59 13.54
CA GLN A 441 15.00 1.65 13.62
C GLN A 441 13.75 1.08 14.28
N LEU A 442 13.40 1.56 15.47
CA LEU A 442 12.18 1.19 16.16
C LEU A 442 11.03 2.02 15.57
N PRO A 443 10.06 1.41 14.85
CA PRO A 443 9.15 2.14 14.02
C PRO A 443 7.88 2.56 14.78
N VAL A 444 7.53 3.84 14.70
CA VAL A 444 6.39 4.41 15.46
C VAL A 444 5.03 3.98 14.91
N ASP A 445 4.93 3.80 13.59
CA ASP A 445 3.73 3.34 12.90
C ASP A 445 3.34 1.91 13.30
N LEU A 446 4.27 0.95 13.26
CA LEU A 446 4.04 -0.44 13.69
C LEU A 446 3.49 -0.51 15.11
N ASN A 447 4.07 0.24 16.04
CA ASN A 447 3.64 0.23 17.42
C ASN A 447 2.26 0.90 17.60
N ALA A 448 1.96 1.97 16.84
CA ALA A 448 0.63 2.58 16.84
C ALA A 448 -0.44 1.68 16.20
N ILE A 449 -0.13 0.94 15.13
CA ILE A 449 -1.02 -0.08 14.54
C ILE A 449 -1.30 -1.18 15.55
N LEU A 450 -0.26 -1.76 16.17
CA LEU A 450 -0.43 -2.81 17.16
C LEU A 450 -1.21 -2.34 18.39
N PHE A 451 -1.06 -1.08 18.81
CA PHE A 451 -1.88 -0.48 19.87
C PHE A 451 -3.36 -0.45 19.47
N ALA A 452 -3.68 0.00 18.25
CA ALA A 452 -5.04 0.00 17.75
C ALA A 452 -5.60 -1.43 17.69
N CYS A 453 -4.82 -2.41 17.23
CA CYS A 453 -5.20 -3.83 17.23
C CYS A 453 -5.49 -4.35 18.65
N GLU A 454 -4.65 -4.03 19.64
CA GLU A 454 -4.86 -4.41 21.05
C GLU A 454 -6.13 -3.78 21.65
N GLN A 455 -6.43 -2.52 21.31
CA GLN A 455 -7.70 -1.88 21.69
C GLN A 455 -8.92 -2.58 21.07
N LYS A 456 -8.86 -2.90 19.77
CA LYS A 456 -9.97 -3.56 19.06
C LYS A 456 -10.16 -5.01 19.51
N LEU A 457 -9.10 -5.76 19.79
CA LEU A 457 -9.18 -7.06 20.45
C LEU A 457 -9.90 -6.98 21.81
N SER A 458 -9.56 -5.98 22.63
CA SER A 458 -10.29 -5.74 23.90
C SER A 458 -11.78 -5.47 23.68
N ALA A 459 -12.14 -4.74 22.62
CA ALA A 459 -13.54 -4.47 22.27
C ALA A 459 -14.26 -5.72 21.73
N PHE A 460 -13.63 -6.49 20.84
CA PHE A 460 -14.21 -7.71 20.27
C PHE A 460 -14.50 -8.77 21.33
N TYR A 461 -13.62 -8.96 22.32
CA TYR A 461 -13.90 -9.86 23.46
C TYR A 461 -15.07 -9.38 24.34
N LYS A 462 -15.30 -8.06 24.46
CA LYS A 462 -16.49 -7.52 25.15
C LYS A 462 -17.78 -7.80 24.34
N ILE A 463 -17.73 -7.64 23.02
CA ILE A 463 -18.87 -7.82 22.10
C ILE A 463 -19.23 -9.31 21.95
N SER A 464 -18.27 -10.17 21.60
CA SER A 464 -18.43 -11.64 21.53
C SER A 464 -18.65 -12.29 22.91
N GLY A 465 -18.71 -11.49 23.97
CA GLY A 465 -18.63 -11.93 25.35
C GLY A 465 -19.84 -12.69 25.88
N ASN A 466 -21.05 -12.22 25.54
CA ASN A 466 -22.30 -12.51 26.30
C ASN A 466 -22.12 -12.39 27.84
N GLY A 467 -21.15 -11.59 28.30
CA GLY A 467 -20.78 -11.45 29.71
C GLY A 467 -19.99 -12.61 30.34
N THR A 468 -19.45 -13.56 29.56
CA THR A 468 -18.67 -14.68 30.14
C THR A 468 -17.36 -14.22 30.79
N GLN A 469 -17.00 -14.83 31.92
CA GLN A 469 -15.79 -14.48 32.68
C GLN A 469 -14.50 -14.67 31.86
N ALA A 470 -14.43 -15.69 30.99
CA ALA A 470 -13.26 -15.94 30.14
C ALA A 470 -13.02 -14.78 29.16
N ASN A 471 -14.09 -14.31 28.49
CA ASN A 471 -13.99 -13.20 27.55
C ASN A 471 -13.75 -11.87 28.27
N ALA A 472 -14.29 -11.66 29.48
CA ALA A 472 -13.94 -10.51 30.32
C ALA A 472 -12.45 -10.50 30.71
N THR A 473 -11.88 -11.65 31.09
CA THR A 473 -10.44 -11.78 31.38
C THR A 473 -9.58 -11.49 30.15
N ARG A 474 -9.93 -12.02 28.97
CA ARG A 474 -9.25 -11.71 27.69
C ARG A 474 -9.33 -10.23 27.31
N ALA A 475 -10.51 -9.63 27.44
CA ALA A 475 -10.70 -8.20 27.16
C ALA A 475 -9.83 -7.31 28.06
N ASN A 476 -9.69 -7.67 29.34
CA ASN A 476 -8.84 -6.96 30.29
C ASN A 476 -7.35 -7.14 29.98
N TYR A 477 -6.91 -8.35 29.59
CA TYR A 477 -5.54 -8.59 29.14
C TYR A 477 -5.18 -7.69 27.94
N TRP A 478 -6.01 -7.67 26.90
CA TRP A 478 -5.76 -6.84 25.71
C TRP A 478 -5.79 -5.33 26.02
N ALA A 479 -6.65 -4.89 26.94
CA ALA A 479 -6.63 -3.50 27.43
C ALA A 479 -5.32 -3.15 28.17
N GLN A 480 -4.74 -4.09 28.91
CA GLN A 480 -3.44 -3.91 29.59
C GLN A 480 -2.28 -3.89 28.59
N GLN A 481 -2.29 -4.73 27.54
CA GLN A 481 -1.28 -4.66 26.48
C GLN A 481 -1.32 -3.31 25.76
N ALA A 482 -2.52 -2.85 25.36
CA ALA A 482 -2.71 -1.54 24.75
C ALA A 482 -2.20 -0.40 25.66
N GLN A 483 -2.53 -0.42 26.96
CA GLN A 483 -2.07 0.62 27.88
C GLN A 483 -0.53 0.65 28.01
N ALA A 484 0.12 -0.52 28.14
CA ALA A 484 1.58 -0.62 28.19
C ALA A 484 2.24 -0.13 26.89
N ARG A 485 1.67 -0.48 25.72
CA ARG A 485 2.19 -0.01 24.42
C ARG A 485 2.00 1.50 24.23
N LYS A 486 0.89 2.07 24.71
CA LYS A 486 0.67 3.52 24.71
C LYS A 486 1.72 4.26 25.55
N GLU A 487 2.06 3.74 26.73
CA GLU A 487 3.11 4.29 27.58
C GLU A 487 4.47 4.24 26.88
N ALA A 488 4.81 3.10 26.27
CA ALA A 488 6.02 2.94 25.47
C ALA A 488 6.10 3.92 24.28
N ILE A 489 5.00 4.12 23.54
CA ILE A 489 4.94 5.06 22.40
C ILE A 489 5.17 6.51 22.85
N LEU A 490 4.53 6.93 23.94
CA LEU A 490 4.63 8.29 24.49
C LEU A 490 6.00 8.59 25.13
N ASP A 491 6.76 7.56 25.50
CA ASP A 491 8.11 7.69 26.02
C ASP A 491 9.14 7.74 24.86
N VAL A 492 9.16 6.68 24.04
CA VAL A 492 10.22 6.45 23.06
C VAL A 492 10.09 7.37 21.86
N PHE A 493 8.89 7.57 21.32
CA PHE A 493 8.69 8.20 20.01
C PHE A 493 8.29 9.69 20.05
N TRP A 494 7.68 10.16 21.16
CA TRP A 494 7.21 11.55 21.26
C TRP A 494 8.33 12.54 21.60
N ASP A 495 8.58 13.52 20.72
CA ASP A 495 9.44 14.67 21.02
C ASP A 495 8.60 15.88 21.48
N PRO A 496 8.58 16.21 22.79
CA PRO A 496 7.81 17.35 23.31
C PRO A 496 8.41 18.71 22.93
N SER A 497 9.64 18.77 22.41
CA SER A 497 10.30 20.00 21.97
C SER A 497 9.95 20.33 20.52
N LYS A 498 9.89 19.30 19.65
CA LYS A 498 9.50 19.40 18.25
C LYS A 498 7.99 19.22 18.00
N LYS A 499 7.23 18.87 19.04
CA LYS A 499 5.78 18.57 19.00
C LYS A 499 5.39 17.48 18.00
N PHE A 500 6.22 16.45 17.82
CA PHE A 500 5.95 15.41 16.83
C PHE A 500 6.49 14.05 17.26
N PHE A 501 5.99 13.00 16.61
CA PHE A 501 6.45 11.64 16.80
C PHE A 501 7.47 11.24 15.73
N TYR A 502 8.49 10.50 16.11
CA TYR A 502 9.54 9.98 15.23
C TYR A 502 9.80 8.52 15.56
N ASP A 503 10.30 7.75 14.59
CA ASP A 503 10.94 6.46 14.89
C ASP A 503 12.13 6.66 15.85
N PHE A 504 12.55 5.63 16.56
CA PHE A 504 13.74 5.70 17.44
C PHE A 504 14.91 4.91 16.86
N ASN A 505 16.06 5.56 16.70
CA ASN A 505 17.25 4.98 16.11
C ASN A 505 18.19 4.42 17.18
N THR A 506 18.19 3.10 17.35
CA THR A 506 19.04 2.42 18.35
C THR A 506 20.55 2.49 18.04
N THR A 507 20.94 2.80 16.79
CA THR A 507 22.34 3.02 16.43
C THR A 507 22.83 4.41 16.83
N LEU A 508 21.95 5.42 16.82
CA LEU A 508 22.25 6.78 17.28
C LEU A 508 22.00 6.97 18.78
N GLY A 509 21.11 6.15 19.38
CA GLY A 509 20.63 6.33 20.75
C GLY A 509 19.61 7.46 20.88
N GLU A 510 19.01 7.91 19.77
CA GLU A 510 18.18 9.11 19.67
C GLU A 510 16.97 8.89 18.74
N ARG A 511 15.99 9.80 18.81
CA ARG A 511 14.88 9.84 17.83
C ARG A 511 15.40 10.13 16.42
N ALA A 512 14.74 9.57 15.42
CA ALA A 512 15.10 9.76 14.01
C ALA A 512 15.06 11.25 13.63
N PRO A 513 16.03 11.73 12.81
CA PRO A 513 16.22 13.17 12.64
C PRO A 513 15.17 13.84 11.75
N PHE A 514 14.60 13.12 10.78
CA PHE A 514 13.74 13.68 9.72
C PHE A 514 12.26 13.44 9.96
N PHE A 515 11.44 14.38 9.50
CA PHE A 515 10.00 14.22 9.40
C PHE A 515 9.61 13.18 8.36
N THR A 516 8.71 12.27 8.75
CA THR A 516 7.96 11.40 7.85
C THR A 516 6.50 11.33 8.30
N PRO A 517 5.53 11.03 7.41
CA PRO A 517 4.13 10.86 7.80
C PRO A 517 3.86 9.73 8.82
N ALA A 518 4.83 8.85 9.07
CA ALA A 518 4.75 7.83 10.12
C ALA A 518 4.43 8.44 11.50
N GLY A 519 4.89 9.67 11.77
CA GLY A 519 4.60 10.40 13.01
C GLY A 519 3.11 10.75 13.24
N PHE A 520 2.24 10.62 12.23
CA PHE A 520 0.80 10.78 12.40
C PHE A 520 0.08 9.51 12.89
N PHE A 521 0.70 8.32 12.78
CA PHE A 521 0.06 7.06 13.18
C PHE A 521 -0.39 7.03 14.66
N PRO A 522 0.36 7.57 15.65
CA PRO A 522 -0.13 7.65 17.02
C PRO A 522 -1.43 8.46 17.15
N LEU A 523 -1.56 9.57 16.42
CA LEU A 523 -2.77 10.42 16.44
C LEU A 523 -3.95 9.75 15.72
N TRP A 524 -3.68 9.11 14.58
CA TRP A 524 -4.64 8.22 13.90
C TRP A 524 -5.17 7.15 14.86
N ALA A 525 -4.29 6.54 15.66
CA ALA A 525 -4.63 5.59 16.72
C ALA A 525 -5.14 6.25 18.03
N GLN A 526 -5.46 7.55 18.03
CA GLN A 526 -6.01 8.30 19.18
C GLN A 526 -5.10 8.34 20.44
N ILE A 527 -3.78 8.21 20.24
CA ILE A 527 -2.76 8.44 21.26
C ILE A 527 -2.42 9.93 21.32
N LEU A 528 -3.03 10.64 22.29
CA LEU A 528 -2.69 12.02 22.60
C LEU A 528 -1.66 12.10 23.75
N PRO A 529 -0.50 12.75 23.54
CA PRO A 529 0.42 13.20 24.59
C PRO A 529 -0.24 13.99 25.72
N GLN A 530 0.37 13.91 26.92
CA GLN A 530 -0.18 14.52 28.14
C GLN A 530 -0.38 16.04 28.03
N GLU A 531 0.43 16.72 27.22
CA GLU A 531 0.31 18.15 26.95
C GLU A 531 -0.97 18.58 26.21
N PHE A 532 -1.76 17.63 25.69
CA PHE A 532 -3.06 17.88 25.05
C PHE A 532 -4.25 17.46 25.93
N VAL A 533 -4.04 16.53 26.88
CA VAL A 533 -5.12 15.97 27.71
C VAL A 533 -5.08 16.41 29.19
N ASN A 534 -3.94 16.88 29.70
CA ASN A 534 -3.82 17.36 31.07
C ASN A 534 -4.64 18.65 31.28
N GLU A 535 -5.73 18.56 32.03
CA GLU A 535 -6.64 19.67 32.31
C GLU A 535 -6.01 20.81 33.13
N SER A 536 -4.85 20.58 33.75
CA SER A 536 -4.06 21.62 34.42
C SER A 536 -3.45 22.63 33.44
N ILE A 537 -3.33 22.27 32.15
CA ILE A 537 -2.88 23.15 31.08
C ILE A 537 -4.11 23.86 30.51
N SER A 538 -4.04 25.19 30.35
CA SER A 538 -5.14 26.00 29.83
C SER A 538 -5.58 25.48 28.45
N LEU A 539 -6.89 25.54 28.17
CA LEU A 539 -7.43 25.00 26.93
C LEU A 539 -6.78 25.63 25.68
N ASP A 540 -6.49 26.93 25.73
CA ASP A 540 -5.86 27.65 24.63
C ASP A 540 -4.39 27.25 24.44
N GLN A 541 -3.63 27.01 25.52
CA GLN A 541 -2.27 26.46 25.38
C GLN A 541 -2.31 25.02 24.82
N ARG A 542 -3.29 24.21 25.20
CA ARG A 542 -3.45 22.85 24.64
C ARG A 542 -3.81 22.87 23.15
N ARG A 543 -4.63 23.82 22.71
CA ARG A 543 -4.92 24.08 21.29
C ARG A 543 -3.67 24.52 20.52
N GLN A 544 -2.92 25.48 21.06
CA GLN A 544 -1.67 25.96 20.44
C GLN A 544 -0.63 24.83 20.31
N ASN A 545 -0.44 24.03 21.37
CA ASN A 545 0.47 22.88 21.33
C ASN A 545 0.04 21.89 20.23
N LEU A 546 -1.28 21.64 20.07
CA LEU A 546 -1.80 20.73 19.07
C LEU A 546 -1.66 21.28 17.63
N GLN A 547 -1.85 22.58 17.41
CA GLN A 547 -1.53 23.22 16.12
C GLN A 547 -0.04 23.08 15.77
N GLY A 548 0.84 23.18 16.77
CA GLY A 548 2.28 22.91 16.61
C GLY A 548 2.62 21.51 16.09
N VAL A 549 1.74 20.51 16.30
CA VAL A 549 1.92 19.15 15.76
C VAL A 549 1.69 19.08 14.25
N PHE A 550 0.85 19.96 13.72
CA PHE A 550 0.50 20.00 12.29
C PHE A 550 1.17 21.17 11.55
N SER A 551 2.02 21.97 12.22
CA SER A 551 2.74 23.09 11.60
C SER A 551 3.62 22.66 10.42
N GLY A 552 4.33 21.52 10.51
CA GLY A 552 5.04 20.94 9.38
C GLY A 552 4.14 20.50 8.22
N LEU A 553 2.91 20.00 8.51
CA LEU A 553 1.93 19.67 7.47
C LEU A 553 1.37 20.92 6.79
N ARG A 554 1.04 21.96 7.56
CA ARG A 554 0.63 23.28 7.06
C ARG A 554 1.66 23.82 6.08
N TYR A 555 2.93 23.88 6.48
CA TYR A 555 4.04 24.29 5.62
C TYR A 555 4.15 23.46 4.33
N ILE A 556 4.00 22.14 4.42
CA ILE A 556 4.00 21.25 3.24
C ILE A 556 2.85 21.60 2.28
N ILE A 557 1.65 21.88 2.77
CA ILE A 557 0.46 22.21 1.94
C ILE A 557 0.59 23.60 1.29
N ASP A 558 1.24 24.57 1.94
CA ASP A 558 1.50 25.90 1.38
C ASP A 558 2.70 25.94 0.44
N ARG A 559 3.61 24.96 0.56
CA ARG A 559 4.81 24.86 -0.27
C ARG A 559 4.58 24.04 -1.55
N PHE A 560 3.87 22.92 -1.46
CA PHE A 560 3.74 21.98 -2.58
C PHE A 560 2.32 21.94 -3.16
N ASN A 561 2.21 21.79 -4.48
CA ASN A 561 0.92 21.76 -5.16
C ASN A 561 0.21 20.39 -5.02
N GLY A 562 0.97 19.31 -4.81
CA GLY A 562 0.47 17.95 -4.64
C GLY A 562 0.26 17.50 -3.19
N THR A 563 -0.13 16.23 -3.03
CA THR A 563 -0.39 15.63 -1.71
C THR A 563 0.89 15.31 -0.92
N LEU A 564 0.72 14.96 0.36
CA LEU A 564 1.76 14.78 1.37
C LEU A 564 2.90 13.82 0.93
N PRO A 565 4.14 14.31 0.75
CA PRO A 565 5.29 13.46 0.43
C PRO A 565 5.70 12.55 1.61
N ALA A 566 6.36 11.44 1.29
CA ALA A 566 6.81 10.44 2.26
C ALA A 566 7.98 10.91 3.16
N SER A 567 8.79 11.83 2.66
CA SER A 567 9.79 12.58 3.43
C SER A 567 10.07 13.93 2.74
N LEU A 568 10.95 14.75 3.30
CA LEU A 568 11.48 15.96 2.67
C LEU A 568 12.97 15.79 2.29
N VAL A 569 13.42 14.54 2.09
CA VAL A 569 14.79 14.21 1.68
C VAL A 569 14.74 13.59 0.28
N THR A 570 15.41 14.20 -0.70
CA THR A 570 15.48 13.65 -2.06
C THR A 570 16.54 12.57 -2.14
N THR A 571 16.17 11.28 -2.13
CA THR A 571 17.17 10.17 -2.09
C THR A 571 17.22 9.29 -3.34
N GLY A 572 16.30 9.50 -4.28
CA GLY A 572 16.06 8.59 -5.42
C GLY A 572 15.28 7.32 -5.06
N GLN A 573 15.03 7.07 -3.77
CA GLN A 573 14.20 5.95 -3.32
C GLN A 573 12.71 6.29 -3.38
N GLN A 574 11.86 5.27 -3.53
CA GLN A 574 10.44 5.51 -3.78
C GLN A 574 9.63 5.99 -2.56
N TRP A 575 10.04 5.69 -1.33
CA TRP A 575 9.41 6.20 -0.10
C TRP A 575 10.09 7.46 0.45
N ASP A 576 10.61 8.30 -0.43
CA ASP A 576 11.27 9.57 -0.13
C ASP A 576 10.83 10.67 -1.11
N PHE A 577 11.24 11.93 -0.86
CA PHE A 577 10.88 13.06 -1.72
C PHE A 577 11.35 12.82 -3.18
N ALA A 578 10.56 13.14 -4.21
CA ALA A 578 9.29 13.88 -4.22
C ALA A 578 8.02 13.02 -4.09
N ASN A 579 8.13 11.74 -3.72
CA ASN A 579 7.00 10.81 -3.81
C ASN A 579 5.99 10.98 -2.67
N ALA A 580 4.72 11.01 -3.04
CA ALA A 580 3.57 11.06 -2.15
C ALA A 580 2.71 9.80 -2.31
N TRP A 581 2.33 9.19 -1.18
CA TRP A 581 1.68 7.88 -1.16
C TRP A 581 0.28 7.97 -0.52
N PRO A 582 -0.75 7.35 -1.13
CA PRO A 582 -2.13 7.37 -0.60
C PRO A 582 -2.27 6.91 0.86
N PRO A 583 -1.60 5.82 1.32
CA PRO A 583 -1.60 5.43 2.75
C PRO A 583 -1.22 6.56 3.70
N HIS A 584 -0.14 7.30 3.41
CA HIS A 584 0.33 8.40 4.24
C HIS A 584 -0.65 9.58 4.28
N THR A 585 -1.28 9.88 3.14
CA THR A 585 -2.31 10.93 3.06
C THR A 585 -3.54 10.55 3.88
N TYR A 586 -4.02 9.30 3.75
CA TYR A 586 -5.14 8.77 4.53
C TYR A 586 -4.87 8.86 6.04
N ILE A 587 -3.69 8.41 6.48
CA ILE A 587 -3.32 8.41 7.91
C ILE A 587 -3.26 9.84 8.46
N ALA A 588 -2.71 10.80 7.72
CA ALA A 588 -2.69 12.21 8.14
C ALA A 588 -4.12 12.81 8.23
N LEU A 589 -5.00 12.50 7.28
CA LEU A 589 -6.40 12.93 7.29
C LEU A 589 -7.20 12.34 8.46
N GLU A 590 -7.09 11.05 8.72
CA GLU A 590 -7.76 10.42 9.86
C GLU A 590 -7.13 10.83 11.20
N ALA A 591 -5.82 11.10 11.25
CA ALA A 591 -5.16 11.70 12.41
C ALA A 591 -5.72 13.08 12.77
N LEU A 592 -6.01 13.92 11.76
CA LEU A 592 -6.74 15.18 11.94
C LEU A 592 -8.18 14.93 12.38
N ARG A 593 -8.94 14.08 11.67
CA ARG A 593 -10.36 13.79 11.96
C ARG A 593 -10.59 13.18 13.35
N ASN A 594 -9.62 12.44 13.88
CA ASN A 594 -9.65 11.85 15.22
C ASN A 594 -9.31 12.84 16.36
N LEU A 595 -8.95 14.10 16.08
CA LEU A 595 -8.69 15.11 17.10
C LEU A 595 -9.99 15.56 17.80
N PRO A 596 -10.02 15.62 19.15
CA PRO A 596 -11.19 16.11 19.89
C PRO A 596 -11.57 17.56 19.50
N ASP A 597 -12.84 17.80 19.16
CA ASP A 597 -13.34 19.10 18.70
C ASP A 597 -12.95 20.27 19.63
N MET A 598 -12.89 20.05 20.94
CA MET A 598 -12.49 21.10 21.90
C MET A 598 -11.05 21.60 21.71
N LEU A 599 -10.16 20.73 21.22
CA LEU A 599 -8.74 21.02 20.94
C LEU A 599 -8.53 21.43 19.47
N ALA A 600 -9.38 20.95 18.56
CA ALA A 600 -9.40 21.35 17.16
C ALA A 600 -10.04 22.75 16.93
N ALA A 601 -10.86 23.23 17.86
CA ALA A 601 -11.52 24.53 17.72
C ALA A 601 -10.56 25.74 17.82
N GLY A 602 -10.80 26.73 16.97
CA GLY A 602 -10.09 28.01 16.92
C GLY A 602 -9.61 28.33 15.50
N PRO A 603 -9.19 29.59 15.24
CA PRO A 603 -8.50 29.94 14.01
C PRO A 603 -7.10 29.31 13.97
N GLN A 604 -6.52 29.24 12.79
CA GLN A 604 -5.10 28.91 12.60
C GLN A 604 -4.22 29.96 13.30
N LEU A 605 -3.03 29.54 13.77
CA LEU A 605 -2.01 30.45 14.28
C LEU A 605 -1.60 31.49 13.20
N PRO A 606 -1.44 32.79 13.56
CA PRO A 606 -0.99 33.81 12.63
C PRO A 606 0.44 33.54 12.11
N ALA A 607 0.57 33.41 10.80
CA ALA A 607 1.83 33.19 10.09
C ALA A 607 2.43 34.51 9.56
N GLU A 608 2.67 35.49 10.44
CA GLU A 608 3.10 36.85 10.03
C GLU A 608 4.42 36.88 9.22
N ASN A 609 5.26 35.85 9.37
CA ASN A 609 6.51 35.66 8.64
C ASN A 609 6.52 34.32 7.88
N GLY A 610 5.38 33.92 7.31
CA GLY A 610 5.22 32.63 6.63
C GLY A 610 4.99 31.46 7.59
N THR A 611 4.57 30.34 7.03
CA THR A 611 4.12 29.16 7.79
C THR A 611 5.27 28.36 8.40
N PHE A 612 6.50 28.49 7.86
CA PHE A 612 7.70 27.92 8.50
C PHE A 612 7.92 28.48 9.92
N ALA A 613 7.58 29.75 10.15
CA ALA A 613 7.68 30.38 11.47
C ALA A 613 6.73 29.78 12.52
N LEU A 614 5.74 28.97 12.11
CA LEU A 614 4.88 28.19 13.01
C LEU A 614 5.56 26.90 13.51
N ILE A 615 6.65 26.45 12.88
CA ILE A 615 7.27 25.15 13.14
C ILE A 615 8.10 25.20 14.43
N PRO A 616 7.81 24.34 15.43
CA PRO A 616 8.59 24.25 16.67
C PRO A 616 10.08 24.04 16.39
N THR A 617 10.89 24.99 16.86
CA THR A 617 12.35 25.01 16.68
C THR A 617 13.04 25.14 18.03
N VAL A 618 13.90 24.18 18.37
CA VAL A 618 14.64 24.11 19.63
C VAL A 618 16.10 23.73 19.35
N ASN A 619 17.03 24.52 19.89
CA ASN A 619 18.49 24.34 19.73
C ASN A 619 18.96 24.22 18.28
N GLY A 620 18.31 24.93 17.34
CA GLY A 620 18.63 24.87 15.90
C GLY A 620 18.09 23.64 15.16
N THR A 621 17.34 22.76 15.84
CA THR A 621 16.60 21.66 15.22
C THR A 621 15.11 21.96 15.26
N ASN A 622 14.35 21.49 14.26
CA ASN A 622 12.91 21.73 14.16
C ASN A 622 12.15 20.44 13.86
N GLN A 623 10.82 20.56 13.70
CA GLN A 623 9.93 19.45 13.36
C GLN A 623 10.31 18.71 12.05
N LEU A 624 10.82 19.43 11.05
CA LEU A 624 11.14 18.84 9.74
C LEU A 624 12.48 18.09 9.75
N GLY A 625 13.38 18.44 10.67
CA GLY A 625 14.75 17.93 10.70
C GLY A 625 15.70 18.65 9.73
N GLN A 626 15.27 19.78 9.15
CA GLN A 626 15.92 20.52 8.07
C GLN A 626 15.68 22.01 8.22
N THR A 627 16.66 22.84 7.87
CA THR A 627 16.50 24.31 7.83
C THR A 627 15.73 24.73 6.56
N GLU A 628 15.07 25.89 6.58
CA GLU A 628 14.17 26.31 5.50
C GLU A 628 14.84 26.37 4.12
N ASP A 629 16.09 26.85 4.09
CA ASP A 629 16.97 26.94 2.92
C ASP A 629 17.42 25.57 2.38
N SER A 630 17.28 24.50 3.17
CA SER A 630 17.60 23.12 2.76
C SER A 630 16.39 22.31 2.27
N LEU A 631 15.17 22.84 2.41
CA LEU A 631 13.94 22.14 2.06
C LEU A 631 13.71 22.14 0.54
N PRO A 632 13.24 21.03 -0.06
CA PRO A 632 12.96 20.95 -1.50
C PRO A 632 12.02 22.07 -1.97
N VAL A 633 12.25 22.61 -3.15
CA VAL A 633 11.48 23.73 -3.73
C VAL A 633 10.39 23.20 -4.66
N GLN A 634 9.21 23.84 -4.67
CA GLN A 634 8.19 23.58 -5.68
C GLN A 634 8.65 24.14 -7.04
N GLY A 635 9.07 23.25 -7.93
CA GLY A 635 9.34 23.58 -9.33
C GLY A 635 8.03 23.89 -10.07
N PHE A 636 8.09 24.82 -11.02
CA PHE A 636 7.03 25.04 -12.00
C PHE A 636 7.67 24.85 -13.38
N GLU A 637 7.22 23.88 -14.16
CA GLU A 637 7.70 23.69 -15.54
C GLU A 637 7.29 24.92 -16.41
N ASN A 638 8.08 25.38 -17.38
CA ASN A 638 8.98 24.64 -18.26
C ASN A 638 10.42 25.21 -18.34
N GLU A 639 11.35 24.35 -18.81
CA GLU A 639 12.47 24.59 -19.76
C GLU A 639 13.86 24.08 -19.32
N PRO A 640 14.54 23.29 -20.18
CA PRO A 640 16.00 23.16 -20.14
C PRO A 640 16.67 24.52 -20.37
N GLY A 641 17.39 25.02 -19.36
CA GLY A 641 18.08 26.32 -19.43
C GLY A 641 17.26 27.53 -18.95
N SER A 642 16.20 27.29 -18.18
CA SER A 642 15.29 28.32 -17.65
C SER A 642 15.97 29.58 -17.08
N SER A 643 15.57 30.74 -17.60
CA SER A 643 15.59 32.02 -16.88
C SER A 643 14.15 32.56 -16.85
N ILE A 644 13.49 32.37 -15.70
CA ILE A 644 12.04 32.57 -15.49
C ILE A 644 11.63 34.04 -15.71
N ASN A 645 10.47 34.26 -16.34
CA ASN A 645 9.57 35.42 -16.13
C ASN A 645 8.25 35.22 -16.92
N GLU A 646 7.08 35.74 -16.54
CA GLU A 646 6.58 36.42 -15.33
C GLU A 646 5.04 36.52 -15.48
N THR A 647 4.19 35.97 -14.59
CA THR A 647 2.84 36.51 -14.21
C THR A 647 1.93 35.60 -13.38
N LEU A 648 1.98 34.26 -13.50
CA LEU A 648 0.99 33.37 -12.85
C LEU A 648 1.53 32.09 -12.17
N ALA A 649 2.85 31.92 -12.10
CA ALA A 649 3.48 30.88 -11.27
C ALA A 649 4.13 31.54 -10.04
N GLY A 650 3.54 31.34 -8.86
CA GLY A 650 4.11 31.80 -7.59
C GLY A 650 5.28 30.92 -7.17
N ALA A 651 6.47 31.23 -7.70
CA ALA A 651 7.70 30.49 -7.40
C ALA A 651 8.00 30.49 -5.89
N THR A 652 7.97 29.32 -5.22
CA THR A 652 8.23 29.28 -3.78
C THR A 652 9.70 29.55 -3.47
N ASP A 653 10.03 30.76 -3.00
CA ASP A 653 11.39 31.08 -2.57
C ASP A 653 11.55 30.72 -1.08
N PRO A 654 12.40 29.73 -0.72
CA PRO A 654 12.66 29.37 0.68
C PRO A 654 13.29 30.50 1.53
N ASN A 655 13.67 31.63 0.93
CA ASN A 655 14.22 32.79 1.63
C ASN A 655 13.24 33.97 1.68
N ASN A 656 12.02 33.83 1.17
CA ASN A 656 11.05 34.91 1.11
C ASN A 656 9.62 34.44 1.42
N ALA A 657 9.23 34.60 2.69
CA ALA A 657 7.90 34.32 3.22
C ALA A 657 6.73 35.10 2.57
N SER A 658 6.99 36.03 1.64
CA SER A 658 5.94 36.66 0.81
C SER A 658 5.65 35.90 -0.49
N VAL A 659 6.28 34.72 -0.69
CA VAL A 659 6.15 33.88 -1.88
C VAL A 659 5.92 32.41 -1.52
N GLU A 660 5.00 32.12 -0.60
CA GLU A 660 4.37 30.79 -0.55
C GLU A 660 3.47 30.59 -1.80
N LEU A 661 2.84 29.42 -2.00
CA LEU A 661 1.86 29.24 -3.09
C LEU A 661 0.69 30.23 -2.87
N HIS A 662 0.70 31.33 -3.62
CA HIS A 662 -0.25 32.43 -3.45
C HIS A 662 -0.86 32.85 -4.80
N PRO A 663 -2.17 32.59 -5.02
CA PRO A 663 -3.08 31.85 -4.14
C PRO A 663 -2.72 30.35 -4.04
N SER A 664 -3.07 29.72 -2.91
CA SER A 664 -2.96 28.27 -2.75
C SER A 664 -3.92 27.57 -3.71
N LEU A 665 -3.39 26.90 -4.74
CA LEU A 665 -4.19 26.15 -5.71
C LEU A 665 -4.77 24.88 -5.09
N ASN A 666 -5.85 24.34 -5.64
CA ASN A 666 -6.33 22.97 -5.32
C ASN A 666 -6.59 22.66 -3.82
N THR A 667 -6.94 23.67 -3.03
CA THR A 667 -7.25 23.55 -1.59
C THR A 667 -8.75 23.38 -1.29
N GLY A 668 -9.62 23.53 -2.29
CA GLY A 668 -11.07 23.49 -2.13
C GLY A 668 -11.68 24.81 -1.64
N ASN A 669 -13.02 24.85 -1.54
CA ASN A 669 -13.74 26.08 -1.22
C ASN A 669 -13.66 26.43 0.27
N ASN A 670 -13.08 27.58 0.61
CA ASN A 670 -13.02 28.11 1.98
C ASN A 670 -14.41 28.19 2.62
N THR A 671 -14.55 27.65 3.83
CA THR A 671 -15.81 27.60 4.57
C THR A 671 -15.79 28.61 5.72
N SER A 672 -16.71 29.57 5.70
CA SER A 672 -16.72 30.66 6.69
C SER A 672 -16.89 30.14 8.13
N GLY A 673 -15.87 30.34 8.95
CA GLY A 673 -15.85 29.90 10.35
C GLY A 673 -15.51 28.41 10.54
N GLU A 674 -14.91 27.76 9.55
CA GLU A 674 -14.27 26.45 9.73
C GLU A 674 -13.13 26.52 10.77
N SER A 675 -12.81 25.39 11.40
CA SER A 675 -11.67 25.31 12.32
C SER A 675 -10.37 25.03 11.55
N TRP A 676 -9.21 25.37 12.12
CA TRP A 676 -7.90 25.07 11.52
C TRP A 676 -7.73 23.58 11.15
N ARG A 677 -8.37 22.67 11.91
CA ARG A 677 -8.39 21.24 11.61
C ARG A 677 -9.20 20.97 10.34
N ASP A 678 -10.42 21.49 10.29
CA ASP A 678 -11.36 21.22 9.20
C ASP A 678 -10.87 21.85 7.88
N GLU A 679 -10.20 23.01 7.98
CA GLU A 679 -9.39 23.63 6.93
C GLU A 679 -8.31 22.66 6.43
N LEU A 680 -7.36 22.23 7.27
CA LEU A 680 -6.30 21.28 6.86
C LEU A 680 -6.86 19.95 6.29
N VAL A 681 -7.99 19.45 6.81
CA VAL A 681 -8.67 18.26 6.27
C VAL A 681 -9.21 18.52 4.86
N ARG A 682 -9.89 19.66 4.65
CA ARG A 682 -10.40 20.09 3.34
C ARG A 682 -9.24 20.25 2.34
N GLU A 683 -8.17 20.93 2.73
CA GLU A 683 -7.05 21.22 1.85
C GLU A 683 -6.28 19.96 1.48
N LEU A 684 -5.90 19.13 2.44
CA LEU A 684 -5.18 17.88 2.16
C LEU A 684 -6.03 16.88 1.34
N ALA A 685 -7.35 16.85 1.54
CA ALA A 685 -8.26 16.05 0.72
C ALA A 685 -8.32 16.54 -0.73
N ASN A 686 -8.38 17.86 -0.96
CA ASN A 686 -8.38 18.41 -2.32
C ASN A 686 -7.00 18.30 -2.99
N ARG A 687 -5.89 18.42 -2.25
CA ARG A 687 -4.53 18.10 -2.73
C ARG A 687 -4.42 16.66 -3.24
N TYR A 688 -4.99 15.70 -2.51
CA TYR A 688 -5.04 14.30 -2.95
C TYR A 688 -5.86 14.12 -4.23
N VAL A 689 -7.07 14.70 -4.27
CA VAL A 689 -7.93 14.64 -5.46
C VAL A 689 -7.23 15.26 -6.66
N ALA A 690 -6.53 16.39 -6.49
CA ALA A 690 -5.73 17.01 -7.56
C ALA A 690 -4.64 16.07 -8.09
N SER A 691 -3.77 15.54 -7.22
CA SER A 691 -2.72 14.59 -7.64
C SER A 691 -3.30 13.35 -8.34
N ALA A 692 -4.40 12.78 -7.84
CA ALA A 692 -4.98 11.56 -8.40
C ALA A 692 -5.74 11.80 -9.72
N LEU A 693 -6.57 12.85 -9.77
CA LEU A 693 -7.44 13.14 -10.91
C LEU A 693 -6.66 13.79 -12.06
N CYS A 694 -5.71 14.68 -11.78
CA CYS A 694 -4.92 15.33 -12.83
C CYS A 694 -3.91 14.38 -13.48
N SER A 695 -3.28 13.47 -12.73
CA SER A 695 -2.41 12.43 -13.31
C SER A 695 -3.19 11.36 -14.06
N TRP A 696 -4.39 11.00 -13.59
CA TRP A 696 -5.35 10.18 -14.34
C TRP A 696 -5.74 10.84 -15.67
N ARG A 697 -6.09 12.14 -15.67
CA ARG A 697 -6.38 12.89 -16.90
C ARG A 697 -5.18 12.94 -17.84
N ALA A 698 -3.98 13.22 -17.33
CA ALA A 698 -2.76 13.31 -18.13
C ALA A 698 -2.43 12.02 -18.90
N THR A 699 -2.90 10.87 -18.41
CA THR A 699 -2.72 9.56 -19.02
C THR A 699 -3.93 9.06 -19.83
N GLY A 700 -4.75 9.98 -20.34
CA GLY A 700 -5.89 9.70 -21.22
C GLY A 700 -7.23 9.56 -20.52
N GLY A 701 -7.29 9.90 -19.22
CA GLY A 701 -8.54 9.99 -18.47
C GLY A 701 -9.49 11.01 -19.09
N LYS A 702 -10.71 10.58 -19.40
CA LYS A 702 -11.73 11.39 -20.06
C LYS A 702 -13.09 11.19 -19.40
N LEU A 703 -13.78 12.28 -19.13
CA LEU A 703 -15.16 12.30 -18.63
C LEU A 703 -16.09 12.81 -19.74
N ASN A 704 -17.37 12.43 -19.66
CA ASN A 704 -18.40 12.95 -20.56
C ASN A 704 -18.90 14.33 -20.08
N THR A 705 -17.99 15.29 -19.98
CA THR A 705 -18.25 16.63 -19.44
C THR A 705 -18.23 17.71 -20.52
N THR A 706 -19.09 18.73 -20.37
CA THR A 706 -19.07 19.95 -21.19
C THR A 706 -18.16 21.04 -20.61
N ASP A 707 -17.46 20.78 -19.51
CA ASP A 707 -16.55 21.74 -18.87
C ASP A 707 -15.33 22.03 -19.77
N PRO A 708 -15.11 23.27 -20.25
CA PRO A 708 -13.96 23.62 -21.08
C PRO A 708 -12.62 23.49 -20.34
N ALA A 709 -12.59 23.57 -19.00
CA ALA A 709 -11.38 23.36 -18.19
C ALA A 709 -11.03 21.87 -18.07
N PHE A 710 -11.99 20.97 -18.29
CA PHE A 710 -11.83 19.52 -18.14
C PHE A 710 -12.03 18.74 -19.45
N GLN A 711 -11.54 19.29 -20.57
CA GLN A 711 -11.56 18.59 -21.85
C GLN A 711 -10.54 17.45 -21.92
N PRO A 712 -10.79 16.38 -22.71
CA PRO A 712 -9.86 15.28 -22.92
C PRO A 712 -8.50 15.76 -23.46
N VAL A 713 -7.43 15.05 -23.10
CA VAL A 713 -6.10 15.29 -23.68
C VAL A 713 -6.11 14.82 -25.15
N PRO A 714 -5.59 15.60 -26.12
CA PRO A 714 -5.57 15.19 -27.53
C PRO A 714 -4.75 13.92 -27.76
N ASP A 715 -5.26 13.02 -28.61
CA ASP A 715 -4.60 11.76 -28.98
C ASP A 715 -3.14 11.94 -29.46
N ALA A 716 -2.87 13.02 -30.19
CA ALA A 716 -1.52 13.36 -30.64
C ALA A 716 -0.57 13.69 -29.47
N THR A 717 -1.07 14.37 -28.43
CA THR A 717 -0.30 14.66 -27.21
C THR A 717 -0.07 13.39 -26.40
N LEU A 718 -1.09 12.53 -26.24
CA LEU A 718 -0.94 11.23 -25.57
C LEU A 718 0.10 10.37 -26.29
N THR A 719 0.05 10.31 -27.62
CA THR A 719 1.00 9.55 -28.45
C THR A 719 2.43 10.10 -28.35
N ALA A 720 2.60 11.43 -28.36
CA ALA A 720 3.90 12.07 -28.16
C ALA A 720 4.50 11.77 -26.77
N ASN A 721 3.66 11.60 -25.76
CA ASN A 721 4.04 11.25 -24.40
C ASN A 721 4.14 9.72 -24.18
N GLY A 722 4.28 8.93 -25.25
CA GLY A 722 4.50 7.48 -25.20
C GLY A 722 3.27 6.63 -24.88
N LEU A 723 2.07 7.21 -24.85
CA LEU A 723 0.82 6.49 -24.52
C LEU A 723 0.08 6.06 -25.79
N ASN A 724 -0.46 4.85 -25.79
CA ASN A 724 -1.37 4.40 -26.84
C ASN A 724 -2.75 5.06 -26.65
N ALA A 725 -3.01 6.15 -27.38
CA ALA A 725 -4.26 6.91 -27.30
C ALA A 725 -5.54 6.07 -27.53
N SER A 726 -5.46 4.94 -28.25
CA SER A 726 -6.61 4.06 -28.49
C SER A 726 -7.03 3.22 -27.28
N THR A 727 -6.10 2.98 -26.34
CA THR A 727 -6.32 2.18 -25.11
C THR A 727 -6.15 3.00 -23.83
N ALA A 728 -5.69 4.26 -23.92
CA ALA A 728 -5.54 5.16 -22.80
C ALA A 728 -6.90 5.56 -22.22
N ILE A 729 -7.13 5.17 -20.96
CA ILE A 729 -8.33 5.50 -20.16
C ILE A 729 -8.01 6.30 -18.90
N GLY A 730 -6.75 6.73 -18.75
CA GLY A 730 -6.21 7.31 -17.54
C GLY A 730 -5.79 6.28 -16.51
N ASN A 731 -4.58 6.45 -15.98
CA ASN A 731 -3.95 5.58 -15.01
C ASN A 731 -4.17 6.11 -13.58
N MET A 732 -4.58 5.23 -12.68
CA MET A 732 -4.47 5.46 -11.24
C MET A 732 -3.12 4.89 -10.79
N PHE A 733 -2.21 5.74 -10.32
CA PHE A 733 -0.85 5.34 -9.96
C PHE A 733 -0.75 4.83 -8.52
N GLU A 734 0.27 4.02 -8.24
CA GLU A 734 0.60 3.60 -6.86
C GLU A 734 1.05 4.78 -5.98
N LYS A 735 1.71 5.78 -6.58
CA LYS A 735 2.36 6.92 -5.94
C LYS A 735 2.36 8.14 -6.87
N PHE A 736 2.31 9.34 -6.31
CA PHE A 736 2.27 10.62 -7.02
C PHE A 736 3.54 11.43 -6.79
N ASN A 737 3.79 12.43 -7.63
CA ASN A 737 4.80 13.44 -7.35
C ASN A 737 4.17 14.60 -6.55
N ALA A 738 4.71 14.92 -5.38
CA ALA A 738 4.24 16.03 -4.54
C ALA A 738 4.47 17.41 -5.19
N SER A 739 5.50 17.52 -6.03
CA SER A 739 5.83 18.74 -6.77
C SER A 739 5.21 18.80 -8.17
N ASP A 740 4.57 17.73 -8.65
CA ASP A 740 3.89 17.73 -9.94
C ASP A 740 2.60 16.90 -9.90
N ILE A 741 1.47 17.62 -9.91
CA ILE A 741 0.14 17.02 -9.74
C ILE A 741 -0.39 16.30 -10.97
N ASN A 742 0.23 16.45 -12.15
CA ASN A 742 -0.14 15.66 -13.33
C ASN A 742 0.77 14.43 -13.55
N ALA A 743 1.81 14.27 -12.73
CA ALA A 743 2.76 13.18 -12.83
C ALA A 743 2.59 12.09 -11.75
N ALA A 744 3.02 10.88 -12.12
CA ALA A 744 3.26 9.81 -11.19
C ALA A 744 4.56 10.06 -10.39
N GLY A 745 4.68 9.41 -9.24
CA GLY A 745 5.96 9.34 -8.54
C GLY A 745 6.95 8.37 -9.22
N SER A 746 8.21 8.37 -8.78
CA SER A 746 9.33 7.67 -9.41
C SER A 746 10.31 7.07 -8.39
N GLY A 747 11.44 6.54 -8.86
CA GLY A 747 12.48 5.96 -8.01
C GLY A 747 12.19 4.57 -7.48
N GLY A 748 13.09 4.04 -6.65
CA GLY A 748 13.05 2.66 -6.15
C GLY A 748 13.70 1.64 -7.09
N GLU A 749 13.23 0.38 -7.04
CA GLU A 749 13.78 -0.76 -7.79
C GLU A 749 13.05 -1.05 -9.10
N TYR A 750 11.82 -0.55 -9.26
CA TYR A 750 10.95 -0.87 -10.38
C TYR A 750 10.21 0.39 -10.89
N THR A 751 9.79 0.35 -12.15
CA THR A 751 9.00 1.44 -12.78
C THR A 751 7.66 1.60 -12.08
N VAL A 752 7.14 2.83 -12.01
CA VAL A 752 5.87 3.12 -11.33
C VAL A 752 4.70 2.26 -11.84
N GLN A 753 3.91 1.72 -10.92
CA GLN A 753 2.80 0.80 -11.22
C GLN A 753 1.45 1.51 -11.33
N THR A 754 0.52 0.88 -12.06
CA THR A 754 -0.82 1.39 -12.34
C THR A 754 -1.90 0.39 -11.91
N GLY A 755 -3.02 0.91 -11.40
CA GLY A 755 -4.20 0.17 -10.98
C GLY A 755 -5.18 1.07 -10.22
N PHE A 756 -4.80 1.66 -9.08
CA PHE A 756 -3.98 1.01 -8.06
C PHE A 756 -4.80 0.85 -6.79
N GLY A 757 -4.76 -0.32 -6.16
CA GLY A 757 -5.67 -0.73 -5.08
C GLY A 757 -5.92 0.33 -3.99
N TRP A 758 -4.89 0.74 -3.25
CA TRP A 758 -5.04 1.77 -2.22
C TRP A 758 -5.44 3.14 -2.78
N THR A 759 -5.13 3.44 -4.04
CA THR A 759 -5.32 4.78 -4.62
C THR A 759 -6.80 4.98 -4.95
N ASN A 760 -7.38 3.94 -5.55
CA ASN A 760 -8.80 3.81 -5.79
C ASN A 760 -9.55 3.75 -4.45
N GLY A 761 -9.00 2.99 -3.48
CA GLY A 761 -9.51 2.88 -2.12
C GLY A 761 -9.66 4.22 -1.41
N VAL A 762 -8.57 4.99 -1.30
CA VAL A 762 -8.53 6.30 -0.64
C VAL A 762 -9.33 7.36 -1.41
N ALA A 763 -9.32 7.35 -2.75
CA ALA A 763 -10.14 8.26 -3.56
C ALA A 763 -11.65 8.06 -3.32
N ILE A 764 -12.11 6.81 -3.36
CA ILE A 764 -13.52 6.46 -3.12
C ILE A 764 -13.91 6.77 -1.67
N TRP A 765 -13.05 6.42 -0.69
CA TRP A 765 -13.24 6.77 0.71
C TRP A 765 -13.38 8.29 0.92
N LEU A 766 -12.53 9.11 0.30
CA LEU A 766 -12.65 10.57 0.31
C LEU A 766 -14.00 11.03 -0.24
N GLY A 767 -14.46 10.44 -1.35
CA GLY A 767 -15.79 10.70 -1.91
C GLY A 767 -16.93 10.45 -0.91
N GLY A 768 -16.87 9.32 -0.19
CA GLY A 768 -17.88 8.97 0.81
C GLY A 768 -17.78 9.75 2.13
N GLN A 769 -16.58 10.20 2.52
CA GLN A 769 -16.34 10.87 3.80
C GLN A 769 -16.35 12.40 3.75
N LEU A 770 -16.03 12.98 2.59
CA LEU A 770 -15.77 14.41 2.40
C LEU A 770 -16.35 14.94 1.06
N GLY A 771 -17.21 14.20 0.36
CA GLY A 771 -17.67 14.52 -1.01
C GLY A 771 -18.19 15.93 -1.25
N ALA A 772 -18.83 16.56 -0.25
CA ALA A 772 -19.31 17.95 -0.34
C ALA A 772 -18.19 19.01 -0.18
N ASN A 773 -17.03 18.61 0.35
CA ASN A 773 -15.83 19.44 0.48
C ASN A 773 -14.84 19.23 -0.67
N LEU A 774 -15.06 18.25 -1.55
CA LEU A 774 -14.22 18.01 -2.73
C LEU A 774 -14.64 18.91 -3.88
N THR A 775 -13.66 19.49 -4.56
CA THR A 775 -13.85 20.40 -5.70
C THR A 775 -13.06 19.91 -6.92
N ARG A 776 -13.48 20.29 -8.13
CA ARG A 776 -12.69 19.98 -9.33
C ARG A 776 -11.31 20.67 -9.24
N PRO A 777 -10.21 19.96 -9.50
CA PRO A 777 -8.89 20.55 -9.46
C PRO A 777 -8.57 21.36 -10.72
N GLU A 778 -7.78 22.40 -10.55
CA GLU A 778 -7.07 23.08 -11.63
C GLU A 778 -5.88 22.23 -12.04
N CYS A 779 -6.07 21.42 -13.09
CA CYS A 779 -5.01 20.57 -13.65
C CYS A 779 -4.11 21.35 -14.61
N PRO A 780 -2.77 21.16 -14.56
CA PRO A 780 -1.86 21.75 -15.53
C PRO A 780 -2.19 21.31 -16.97
N PRO A 781 -1.82 22.12 -17.99
CA PRO A 781 -1.91 21.69 -19.38
C PRO A 781 -0.99 20.49 -19.62
N VAL A 782 -1.48 19.52 -20.38
CA VAL A 782 -0.67 18.36 -20.79
C VAL A 782 0.00 18.73 -22.11
N ILE A 783 1.32 18.90 -22.08
CA ILE A 783 2.12 19.31 -23.23
C ILE A 783 2.73 18.04 -23.87
N ALA A 784 2.92 18.07 -25.19
CA ALA A 784 3.62 17.00 -25.90
C ALA A 784 5.13 17.13 -25.63
N GLN A 785 5.77 16.06 -25.14
CA GLN A 785 7.21 16.07 -24.94
C GLN A 785 7.93 16.03 -26.30
N ASN A 786 8.85 16.98 -26.51
CA ASN A 786 9.73 16.99 -27.66
C ASN A 786 10.79 15.90 -27.48
N VAL A 787 10.58 14.73 -28.07
CA VAL A 787 11.61 13.68 -28.16
C VAL A 787 12.74 14.18 -29.05
N THR A 788 13.76 14.79 -28.46
CA THR A 788 15.06 15.02 -29.11
C THR A 788 15.76 13.67 -29.25
N ALA A 789 16.21 13.35 -30.45
CA ALA A 789 16.60 11.99 -30.87
C ALA A 789 17.97 11.50 -30.32
N ASP A 790 18.37 11.95 -29.13
CA ASP A 790 19.67 11.64 -28.50
C ASP A 790 19.55 10.66 -27.30
N GLU A 791 18.36 10.12 -27.01
CA GLU A 791 18.09 9.14 -25.92
C GLU A 791 17.31 7.89 -26.40
N GLU A 792 17.83 7.21 -27.44
CA GLU A 792 17.64 5.74 -27.62
C GLU A 792 18.84 4.95 -27.03
#